data_AF-A0A7W8NFK6-F1
#
_entry.id   AF-A0A7W8NFK6-F1
#
_cell.length_a   1.000
_cell.length_b   1.000
_cell.length_c   1.000
_cell.angle_alpha   90.00
_cell.angle_beta   90.00
_cell.angle_gamma   90.00
#
_symmetry.space_group_name_H-M   'P 1'
#
loop_
_entity.id
_entity.type
_entity.pdbx_description
1 polymer ?
#
loop_
_entity_poly.entity_id
_entity_poly.type
_entity_poly.pdbx_seq_one_letter_code
_entity_poly.pdbx_strand_id
1 'polypeptide(L)'
;MIPIRRPTGGTGLPASGVAALPHVSGSPAQTTGSIGAGGTALTVADASTFAVGHGVFVLGAGGGITPLVTVITAVNGAVLTLRDAAVQGVAGARVQHDDTEALQAIITARLATGNAELDLPAGTFRINRQCAPGAGGLLSLPPEYKQANKVLTLRGASRPPNFYFELPARAGLTILETELTGIDNTILYGIIGAPYAGSDVPDGNSVLSIELHAENLLMIVPPNGSIGGIQGLWMGGLSARNVQVQTGRRWLDMVALSNPASFGIAFPTQGNYGMTHAQTCVVFNVYAGYIVAEHSTFDYCAAGNCHYGVFARSGGHLSSGSLNLYQCRINVGAASGAGWHGNAPRLAVDYTVSFENTGTQGSGNFAPIVDLDDPDGHLSGVLRYEAYPDVPLTRNGGPQVFAVPLSDPGSVWGAVAPAPLAWDASGPSIQTDVALWLRADRAPGAAGDPVSDWPDAARGIHATQATAGARPVKRAGGQGGQPYLEFSGAQELVTSALDALAGRGSLTVLVVLAASGAATVALETGDNSNNVPGTWGVVYDTGKIQSILNMGSAGTVAAAEALHNTVSAQIITVNYAADPPIAMRGGNTLIVQPPAPAQTLVGDVLHLGQRSGGVAPLTGRIYEVLIFKRELSAAEQTAAYDNYLKVRYGL
;
A
#
# COMPACT_ATOMS: atom_id res chain seq x y z
N MET A 1 -5.44 -12.72 -30.97
CA MET A 1 -4.98 -11.33 -31.15
C MET A 1 -5.63 -10.79 -32.43
N ILE A 2 -6.84 -10.21 -32.33
CA ILE A 2 -7.44 -9.49 -33.46
C ILE A 2 -6.75 -8.13 -33.49
N PRO A 3 -5.98 -7.76 -34.53
CA PRO A 3 -5.39 -6.44 -34.59
C PRO A 3 -6.53 -5.43 -34.63
N ILE A 4 -6.62 -4.59 -33.59
CA ILE A 4 -7.44 -3.39 -33.61
C ILE A 4 -6.96 -2.58 -34.81
N ARG A 5 -7.66 -2.70 -35.93
CA ARG A 5 -7.38 -1.89 -37.12
C ARG A 5 -7.67 -0.45 -36.73
N ARG A 6 -6.63 0.33 -36.44
CA ARG A 6 -6.71 1.79 -36.57
C ARG A 6 -7.26 2.06 -37.97
N PRO A 7 -8.27 2.94 -38.15
CA PRO A 7 -8.68 3.40 -39.46
C PRO A 7 -7.50 4.14 -40.13
N THR A 8 -6.61 3.41 -40.78
CA THR A 8 -5.53 3.97 -41.58
C THR A 8 -6.11 4.31 -42.94
N GLY A 9 -6.62 5.54 -43.09
CA GLY A 9 -7.15 5.97 -44.39
C GLY A 9 -7.82 7.35 -44.45
N GLY A 10 -7.87 8.13 -43.36
CA GLY A 10 -8.31 9.52 -43.39
C GLY A 10 -7.12 10.47 -43.46
N THR A 11 -6.88 11.06 -44.63
CA THR A 11 -5.91 12.12 -44.86
C THR A 11 -6.21 13.33 -43.97
N GLY A 12 -5.34 13.62 -43.00
CA GLY A 12 -5.29 14.88 -42.26
C GLY A 12 -6.46 15.10 -41.28
N LEU A 13 -6.31 14.63 -40.03
CA LEU A 13 -7.00 15.31 -38.92
C LEU A 13 -6.47 16.76 -38.90
N PRO A 14 -7.34 17.77 -39.08
CA PRO A 14 -6.90 19.16 -39.03
C PRO A 14 -6.28 19.44 -37.67
N ALA A 15 -5.18 20.20 -37.66
CA ALA A 15 -4.52 20.67 -36.45
C ALA A 15 -5.57 21.08 -35.41
N SER A 16 -5.48 20.47 -34.23
CA SER A 16 -6.39 20.50 -33.08
C SER A 16 -7.24 21.77 -32.92
N GLY A 17 -8.31 21.86 -33.71
CA GLY A 17 -9.43 22.74 -33.44
C GLY A 17 -10.32 22.08 -32.40
N VAL A 18 -9.80 21.88 -31.17
CA VAL A 18 -10.65 21.52 -30.03
C VAL A 18 -11.56 22.73 -29.83
N ALA A 19 -12.73 22.70 -30.48
CA ALA A 19 -13.76 23.69 -30.25
C ALA A 19 -13.96 23.74 -28.74
N ALA A 20 -13.83 24.93 -28.15
CA ALA A 20 -13.99 25.13 -26.72
C ALA A 20 -15.26 24.37 -26.28
N LEU A 21 -15.10 23.44 -25.32
CA LEU A 21 -16.22 22.68 -24.80
C LEU A 21 -17.16 23.68 -24.14
N PRO A 22 -18.31 23.99 -24.75
CA PRO A 22 -19.13 25.08 -24.26
C PRO A 22 -19.57 24.73 -22.84
N HIS A 23 -19.39 25.69 -21.93
CA HIS A 23 -19.86 25.61 -20.55
C HIS A 23 -19.12 24.63 -19.63
N VAL A 24 -18.04 23.99 -20.10
CA VAL A 24 -17.16 23.17 -19.27
C VAL A 24 -16.01 24.05 -18.76
N SER A 25 -15.86 24.15 -17.43
CA SER A 25 -14.86 25.00 -16.80
C SER A 25 -13.45 24.36 -16.78
N GLY A 26 -13.36 23.06 -16.48
CA GLY A 26 -12.11 22.36 -16.18
C GLY A 26 -11.27 23.00 -15.05
N SER A 27 -11.88 23.88 -14.25
CA SER A 27 -11.16 24.71 -13.27
C SER A 27 -11.18 24.07 -11.87
N PRO A 28 -10.01 23.92 -11.22
CA PRO A 28 -9.96 23.45 -9.84
C PRO A 28 -10.38 24.52 -8.82
N ALA A 29 -10.61 25.78 -9.25
CA ALA A 29 -10.86 26.90 -8.36
C ALA A 29 -12.07 26.67 -7.43
N GLN A 30 -11.94 27.19 -6.21
CA GLN A 30 -12.99 27.21 -5.19
C GLN A 30 -13.02 28.61 -4.56
N THR A 31 -14.18 29.02 -4.09
CA THR A 31 -14.40 30.29 -3.38
C THR A 31 -15.41 30.06 -2.25
N THR A 32 -15.78 31.12 -1.54
CA THR A 32 -16.90 31.11 -0.59
C THR A 32 -18.04 31.95 -1.11
N GLY A 33 -19.27 31.66 -0.70
CA GLY A 33 -20.42 32.44 -1.10
C GLY A 33 -21.62 32.31 -0.17
N SER A 34 -22.60 33.19 -0.38
CA SER A 34 -23.84 33.25 0.38
C SER A 34 -25.04 33.37 -0.55
N ILE A 35 -26.09 32.63 -0.26
CA ILE A 35 -27.37 32.65 -0.99
C ILE A 35 -28.51 32.49 0.01
N GLY A 36 -29.59 33.26 -0.17
CA GLY A 36 -30.79 33.14 0.66
C GLY A 36 -31.66 31.95 0.26
N ALA A 37 -32.44 31.40 1.20
CA ALA A 37 -33.43 30.36 0.89
C ALA A 37 -34.44 30.87 -0.13
N GLY A 38 -34.76 30.06 -1.15
CA GLY A 38 -35.58 30.43 -2.29
C GLY A 38 -34.93 31.42 -3.27
N GLY A 39 -33.71 31.90 -3.00
CA GLY A 39 -33.01 32.84 -3.85
C GLY A 39 -32.23 32.16 -4.98
N THR A 40 -31.99 32.89 -6.07
CA THR A 40 -31.10 32.50 -7.18
C THR A 40 -29.85 33.39 -7.26
N ALA A 41 -29.73 34.43 -6.43
CA ALA A 41 -28.58 35.31 -6.40
C ALA A 41 -27.54 34.81 -5.39
N LEU A 42 -26.47 34.19 -5.88
CA LEU A 42 -25.32 33.74 -5.09
C LEU A 42 -24.24 34.83 -5.10
N THR A 43 -23.93 35.41 -3.95
CA THR A 43 -22.80 36.34 -3.82
C THR A 43 -21.55 35.54 -3.46
N VAL A 44 -20.52 35.55 -4.29
CA VAL A 44 -19.25 34.86 -4.07
C VAL A 44 -18.13 35.84 -3.68
N ALA A 45 -17.13 35.38 -2.94
CA ALA A 45 -15.96 36.18 -2.61
C ALA A 45 -15.07 36.45 -3.85
N ASP A 46 -15.06 35.52 -4.82
CA ASP A 46 -14.35 35.66 -6.09
C ASP A 46 -15.13 34.99 -7.22
N ALA A 47 -15.53 35.78 -8.22
CA ALA A 47 -16.25 35.32 -9.42
C ALA A 47 -15.33 35.15 -10.64
N SER A 48 -14.02 35.41 -10.53
CA SER A 48 -13.09 35.57 -11.67
C SER A 48 -12.99 34.38 -12.62
N THR A 49 -13.29 33.17 -12.13
CA THR A 49 -13.24 31.94 -12.94
C THR A 49 -14.62 31.43 -13.38
N PHE A 50 -15.71 32.08 -12.97
CA PHE A 50 -17.09 31.71 -13.31
C PHE A 50 -17.59 32.48 -14.53
N ALA A 51 -18.30 31.78 -15.42
CA ALA A 51 -18.91 32.37 -16.60
C ALA A 51 -20.34 31.86 -16.80
N VAL A 52 -21.11 32.58 -17.62
CA VAL A 52 -22.48 32.18 -17.98
C VAL A 52 -22.46 30.80 -18.66
N GLY A 53 -23.35 29.94 -18.18
CA GLY A 53 -23.52 28.55 -18.57
C GLY A 53 -22.65 27.56 -17.80
N HIS A 54 -21.60 27.99 -17.08
CA HIS A 54 -20.86 27.08 -16.19
C HIS A 54 -21.80 26.49 -15.14
N GLY A 55 -21.59 25.21 -14.80
CA GLY A 55 -22.22 24.65 -13.62
C GLY A 55 -21.50 25.08 -12.34
N VAL A 56 -22.25 25.12 -11.25
CA VAL A 56 -21.79 25.57 -9.94
C VAL A 56 -22.36 24.69 -8.84
N PHE A 57 -21.49 24.37 -7.88
CA PHE A 57 -21.79 23.65 -6.66
C PHE A 57 -21.77 24.62 -5.48
N VAL A 58 -22.79 24.58 -4.63
CA VAL A 58 -22.89 25.36 -3.39
C VAL A 58 -23.21 24.44 -2.23
N LEU A 59 -22.27 24.26 -1.29
CA LEU A 59 -22.42 23.33 -0.17
C LEU A 59 -23.61 23.73 0.74
N GLY A 60 -24.50 22.77 1.03
CA GLY A 60 -25.65 22.94 1.94
C GLY A 60 -26.86 23.70 1.38
N ALA A 61 -26.75 24.27 0.17
CA ALA A 61 -27.86 25.05 -0.42
C ALA A 61 -28.98 24.19 -1.03
N GLY A 62 -28.77 22.88 -1.20
CA GLY A 62 -29.75 21.93 -1.74
C GLY A 62 -30.76 21.40 -0.70
N GLY A 63 -30.61 21.78 0.57
CA GLY A 63 -31.45 21.35 1.69
C GLY A 63 -30.71 20.37 2.62
N GLY A 64 -30.66 20.70 3.92
CA GLY A 64 -29.88 19.95 4.89
C GLY A 64 -28.38 20.08 4.61
N ILE A 65 -27.69 18.95 4.44
CA ILE A 65 -26.27 18.89 4.05
C ILE A 65 -26.05 18.75 2.54
N THR A 66 -27.11 18.62 1.76
CA THR A 66 -27.04 18.37 0.32
C THR A 66 -26.62 19.64 -0.42
N PRO A 67 -25.65 19.57 -1.34
CA PRO A 67 -25.26 20.72 -2.15
C PRO A 67 -26.33 21.10 -3.17
N LEU A 68 -26.39 22.38 -3.52
CA LEU A 68 -27.07 22.82 -4.75
C LEU A 68 -26.08 22.68 -5.90
N VAL A 69 -26.44 21.89 -6.93
CA VAL A 69 -25.68 21.79 -8.18
C VAL A 69 -26.56 22.27 -9.34
N THR A 70 -26.21 23.42 -9.91
CA THR A 70 -27.02 24.13 -10.91
C THR A 70 -26.13 24.87 -11.93
N VAL A 71 -26.73 25.67 -12.81
CA VAL A 71 -26.06 26.41 -13.89
C VAL A 71 -26.12 27.92 -13.63
N ILE A 72 -25.06 28.64 -13.97
CA ILE A 72 -24.99 30.09 -13.91
C ILE A 72 -25.67 30.69 -15.14
N THR A 73 -26.66 31.57 -14.94
CA THR A 73 -27.41 32.24 -16.03
C THR A 73 -26.97 33.68 -16.25
N ALA A 74 -26.36 34.34 -15.25
CA ALA A 74 -25.75 35.66 -15.37
C ALA A 74 -24.61 35.84 -14.36
N VAL A 75 -23.66 36.71 -14.70
CA VAL A 75 -22.55 37.13 -13.82
C VAL A 75 -22.54 38.66 -13.76
N ASN A 76 -22.68 39.25 -12.57
CA ASN A 76 -22.60 40.69 -12.35
C ASN A 76 -21.69 40.99 -11.16
N GLY A 77 -20.42 41.31 -11.43
CA GLY A 77 -19.40 41.47 -10.40
C GLY A 77 -19.24 40.19 -9.58
N ALA A 78 -19.47 40.28 -8.27
CA ALA A 78 -19.40 39.16 -7.34
C ALA A 78 -20.71 38.35 -7.22
N VAL A 79 -21.76 38.71 -7.95
CA VAL A 79 -23.07 38.05 -7.88
C VAL A 79 -23.26 37.15 -9.09
N LEU A 80 -23.46 35.85 -8.84
CA LEU A 80 -23.84 34.84 -9.81
C LEU A 80 -25.35 34.63 -9.74
N THR A 81 -26.05 34.79 -10.85
CA THR A 81 -27.47 34.38 -10.94
C THR A 81 -27.52 32.92 -11.35
N LEU A 82 -28.18 32.10 -10.55
CA LEU A 82 -28.33 30.66 -10.74
C LEU A 82 -29.64 30.34 -11.47
N ARG A 83 -29.67 29.24 -12.22
CA ARG A 83 -30.91 28.73 -12.84
C ARG A 83 -31.88 28.23 -11.77
N ASP A 84 -31.39 27.40 -10.85
CA ASP A 84 -32.21 26.78 -9.83
C ASP A 84 -32.05 27.55 -8.50
N ALA A 85 -33.15 27.74 -7.78
CA ALA A 85 -33.15 28.44 -6.50
C ALA A 85 -32.57 27.55 -5.38
N ALA A 86 -31.89 28.16 -4.41
CA ALA A 86 -31.45 27.46 -3.21
C ALA A 86 -32.65 27.00 -2.38
N VAL A 87 -32.65 25.74 -1.95
CA VAL A 87 -33.66 25.21 -1.04
C VAL A 87 -33.45 25.77 0.37
N GLN A 88 -32.18 25.89 0.78
CA GLN A 88 -31.77 26.41 2.08
C GLN A 88 -30.79 27.57 1.92
N GLY A 89 -30.96 28.59 2.76
CA GLY A 89 -30.03 29.70 2.80
C GLY A 89 -28.72 29.29 3.46
N VAL A 90 -27.60 29.70 2.88
CA VAL A 90 -26.25 29.44 3.42
C VAL A 90 -25.41 30.72 3.37
N ALA A 91 -24.48 30.85 4.31
CA ALA A 91 -23.55 31.98 4.40
C ALA A 91 -22.11 31.48 4.51
N GLY A 92 -21.20 32.07 3.74
CA GLY A 92 -19.79 31.65 3.70
C GLY A 92 -19.57 30.19 3.28
N ALA A 93 -20.55 29.58 2.58
CA ALA A 93 -20.47 28.21 2.13
C ALA A 93 -19.41 28.06 1.03
N ARG A 94 -18.82 26.86 0.92
CA ARG A 94 -17.92 26.54 -0.19
C ARG A 94 -18.70 26.57 -1.51
N VAL A 95 -18.14 27.28 -2.48
CA VAL A 95 -18.64 27.38 -3.86
C VAL A 95 -17.54 26.93 -4.82
N GLN A 96 -17.87 26.10 -5.80
CA GLN A 96 -16.91 25.61 -6.80
C GLN A 96 -17.58 25.36 -8.14
N HIS A 97 -16.78 25.16 -9.19
CA HIS A 97 -17.29 24.71 -10.48
C HIS A 97 -17.87 23.29 -10.40
N ASP A 98 -18.86 23.02 -11.24
CA ASP A 98 -19.40 21.68 -11.49
C ASP A 98 -19.68 21.52 -12.98
N ASP A 99 -19.07 20.52 -13.61
CA ASP A 99 -19.10 20.31 -15.06
C ASP A 99 -20.11 19.22 -15.47
N THR A 100 -20.87 18.66 -14.51
CA THR A 100 -21.72 17.48 -14.75
C THR A 100 -22.70 17.71 -15.89
N GLU A 101 -23.45 18.80 -15.83
CA GLU A 101 -24.52 19.07 -16.80
C GLU A 101 -23.96 19.38 -18.20
N ALA A 102 -22.88 20.16 -18.26
CA ALA A 102 -22.24 20.52 -19.52
C ALA A 102 -21.63 19.29 -20.23
N LEU A 103 -20.89 18.45 -19.49
CA LEU A 103 -20.32 17.22 -20.03
C LEU A 103 -21.40 16.25 -20.49
N GLN A 104 -22.46 16.07 -19.69
CA GLN A 104 -23.57 15.20 -20.08
C GLN A 104 -24.28 15.70 -21.33
N ALA A 105 -24.54 17.01 -21.44
CA ALA A 105 -25.18 17.60 -22.61
C ALA A 105 -24.36 17.36 -23.88
N ILE A 106 -23.02 17.48 -23.79
CA ILE A 106 -22.10 17.20 -24.90
C ILE A 106 -22.15 15.71 -25.28
N ILE A 107 -22.06 14.80 -24.30
CA ILE A 107 -22.12 13.35 -24.54
C ILE A 107 -23.42 12.98 -25.26
N THR A 108 -24.56 13.43 -24.73
CA THR A 108 -25.89 13.17 -25.31
C THR A 108 -26.01 13.74 -26.72
N ALA A 109 -25.61 15.01 -26.94
CA ALA A 109 -25.72 15.67 -28.23
C ALA A 109 -24.84 15.02 -29.30
N ARG A 110 -23.60 14.64 -28.95
CA ARG A 110 -22.67 14.00 -29.89
C ARG A 110 -23.13 12.59 -30.26
N LEU A 111 -23.50 11.78 -29.27
CA LEU A 111 -23.99 10.43 -29.52
C LEU A 111 -25.32 10.40 -30.28
N ALA A 112 -26.16 11.44 -30.16
CA ALA A 112 -27.36 11.56 -31.00
C ALA A 112 -27.04 11.64 -32.50
N THR A 113 -25.83 12.08 -32.88
CA THR A 113 -25.40 12.23 -34.28
C THR A 113 -24.56 11.06 -34.83
N GLY A 114 -24.15 10.11 -33.98
CA GLY A 114 -23.30 8.97 -34.36
C GLY A 114 -22.19 8.71 -33.35
N ASN A 115 -20.98 8.42 -33.85
CA ASN A 115 -19.80 8.32 -32.99
C ASN A 115 -19.45 9.69 -32.39
N ALA A 116 -18.99 9.68 -31.15
CA ALA A 116 -18.64 10.86 -30.39
C ALA A 116 -17.17 10.77 -29.97
N GLU A 117 -16.42 11.85 -30.17
CA GLU A 117 -15.09 12.03 -29.60
C GLU A 117 -15.10 13.31 -28.77
N LEU A 118 -14.66 13.19 -27.52
CA LEU A 118 -14.60 14.25 -26.53
C LEU A 118 -13.19 14.31 -25.96
N ASP A 119 -12.40 15.24 -26.49
CA ASP A 119 -11.08 15.57 -25.97
C ASP A 119 -11.22 16.62 -24.85
N LEU A 120 -10.88 16.25 -23.63
CA LEU A 120 -10.86 17.10 -22.46
C LEU A 120 -9.46 17.71 -22.30
N PRO A 121 -9.32 19.04 -22.14
CA PRO A 121 -8.03 19.65 -21.84
C PRO A 121 -7.52 19.22 -20.46
N ALA A 122 -6.27 19.56 -20.16
CA ALA A 122 -5.73 19.44 -18.81
C ALA A 122 -6.56 20.34 -17.87
N GLY A 123 -7.00 19.80 -16.75
CA GLY A 123 -7.96 20.48 -15.87
C GLY A 123 -8.58 19.53 -14.86
N THR A 124 -9.36 20.10 -13.95
CA THR A 124 -10.18 19.35 -12.98
C THR A 124 -11.64 19.56 -13.32
N PHE A 125 -12.31 18.48 -13.68
CA PHE A 125 -13.71 18.45 -14.07
C PHE A 125 -14.51 17.81 -12.94
N ARG A 126 -15.34 18.62 -12.29
CA ARG A 126 -16.10 18.18 -11.12
C ARG A 126 -17.45 17.65 -11.53
N ILE A 127 -17.80 16.47 -11.06
CA ILE A 127 -19.05 15.78 -11.42
C ILE A 127 -19.82 15.45 -10.14
N ASN A 128 -20.65 16.38 -9.64
CA ASN A 128 -21.36 16.23 -8.37
C ASN A 128 -22.88 16.22 -8.51
N ARG A 129 -23.40 15.78 -9.66
CA ARG A 129 -24.84 15.54 -9.83
C ARG A 129 -25.11 14.24 -10.58
N GLN A 130 -26.16 13.51 -10.19
CA GLN A 130 -26.71 12.46 -11.03
C GLN A 130 -27.46 13.09 -12.21
N CYS A 131 -27.03 12.81 -13.43
CA CYS A 131 -27.65 13.39 -14.63
C CYS A 131 -29.05 12.84 -14.93
N ALA A 132 -29.38 11.64 -14.46
CA ALA A 132 -30.72 11.06 -14.56
C ALA A 132 -31.06 10.27 -13.29
N PRO A 133 -32.19 10.56 -12.62
CA PRO A 133 -32.66 9.75 -11.51
C PRO A 133 -32.79 8.28 -11.93
N GLY A 134 -32.13 7.39 -11.19
CA GLY A 134 -32.14 5.93 -11.47
C GLY A 134 -31.10 5.44 -12.48
N ALA A 135 -30.30 6.32 -13.09
CA ALA A 135 -29.30 5.94 -14.09
C ALA A 135 -27.99 5.38 -13.51
N GLY A 136 -27.82 5.28 -12.18
CA GLY A 136 -26.62 4.69 -11.55
C GLY A 136 -25.29 5.39 -11.84
N GLY A 137 -25.29 6.49 -12.60
CA GLY A 137 -24.10 7.23 -13.02
C GLY A 137 -24.22 8.72 -12.83
N LEU A 138 -23.07 9.37 -12.63
CA LEU A 138 -22.90 10.82 -12.63
C LEU A 138 -22.88 11.34 -14.06
N LEU A 139 -22.09 10.70 -14.92
CA LEU A 139 -22.16 10.81 -16.37
C LEU A 139 -22.67 9.49 -16.95
N SER A 140 -23.68 9.57 -17.80
CA SER A 140 -24.35 8.41 -18.35
C SER A 140 -24.34 8.41 -19.87
N LEU A 141 -24.10 7.25 -20.46
CA LEU A 141 -24.37 7.05 -21.87
C LEU A 141 -25.89 7.04 -22.09
N PRO A 142 -26.41 7.70 -23.15
CA PRO A 142 -27.83 7.66 -23.45
C PRO A 142 -28.25 6.21 -23.78
N PRO A 143 -29.46 5.77 -23.41
CA PRO A 143 -29.97 4.48 -23.83
C PRO A 143 -30.17 4.47 -25.35
N GLU A 144 -29.43 3.64 -26.06
CA GLU A 144 -29.62 3.42 -27.50
C GLU A 144 -30.31 2.07 -27.73
N TYR A 145 -31.52 2.10 -28.26
CA TYR A 145 -32.36 0.90 -28.48
C TYR A 145 -32.20 0.27 -29.88
N LYS A 146 -31.22 0.71 -30.70
CA LYS A 146 -31.04 0.22 -32.08
C LYS A 146 -29.56 0.05 -32.44
N GLN A 147 -29.26 -0.95 -33.28
CA GLN A 147 -27.94 -1.45 -33.71
C GLN A 147 -26.97 -0.45 -34.38
N ALA A 148 -27.10 0.86 -34.17
CA ALA A 148 -26.04 1.78 -34.52
C ALA A 148 -24.90 1.55 -33.54
N ASN A 149 -23.89 0.78 -33.94
CA ASN A 149 -22.62 0.66 -33.21
C ASN A 149 -22.03 2.07 -33.09
N LYS A 150 -22.19 2.68 -31.92
CA LYS A 150 -21.70 4.02 -31.62
C LYS A 150 -20.47 3.87 -30.74
N VAL A 151 -19.45 4.67 -31.00
CA VAL A 151 -18.27 4.75 -30.13
C VAL A 151 -18.29 6.10 -29.45
N LEU A 152 -18.20 6.12 -28.12
CA LEU A 152 -17.81 7.31 -27.38
C LEU A 152 -16.33 7.20 -27.02
N THR A 153 -15.51 8.09 -27.56
CA THR A 153 -14.13 8.29 -27.10
C THR A 153 -14.10 9.47 -26.16
N LEU A 154 -13.70 9.24 -24.91
CA LEU A 154 -13.42 10.25 -23.90
C LEU A 154 -11.92 10.27 -23.62
N ARG A 155 -11.24 11.33 -24.06
CA ARG A 155 -9.77 11.42 -23.99
C ARG A 155 -9.33 12.62 -23.17
N GLY A 156 -8.42 12.41 -22.23
CA GLY A 156 -7.72 13.48 -21.52
C GLY A 156 -6.45 13.95 -22.23
N ALA A 157 -5.97 15.13 -21.83
CA ALA A 157 -4.85 15.83 -22.48
C ALA A 157 -3.50 15.13 -22.34
N SER A 158 -3.26 14.43 -21.24
CA SER A 158 -1.99 13.75 -21.02
C SER A 158 -2.13 12.44 -20.25
N ARG A 159 -1.21 11.53 -20.53
CA ARG A 159 -1.12 10.23 -19.87
C ARG A 159 -0.83 10.41 -18.37
N PRO A 160 -1.68 9.90 -17.46
CA PRO A 160 -1.34 9.81 -16.05
C PRO A 160 0.00 9.06 -15.90
N PRO A 161 0.90 9.49 -15.00
CA PRO A 161 2.19 8.84 -14.84
C PRO A 161 1.97 7.39 -14.44
N ASN A 162 2.62 6.49 -15.16
CA ASN A 162 2.50 5.06 -14.90
C ASN A 162 3.38 4.74 -13.68
N PHE A 163 2.84 4.02 -12.71
CA PHE A 163 3.59 3.24 -11.70
C PHE A 163 4.14 3.92 -10.44
N TYR A 164 3.86 5.18 -10.13
CA TYR A 164 4.24 5.70 -8.82
C TYR A 164 3.04 5.73 -7.88
N PHE A 165 3.18 5.06 -6.73
CA PHE A 165 2.20 4.97 -5.64
C PHE A 165 1.92 6.32 -4.93
N GLU A 166 2.45 7.40 -5.48
CA GLU A 166 2.19 8.75 -5.05
C GLU A 166 1.05 9.35 -5.87
N LEU A 167 0.25 10.23 -5.24
CA LEU A 167 -0.74 11.01 -5.96
C LEU A 167 0.00 11.78 -7.06
N PRO A 168 -0.32 11.55 -8.35
CA PRO A 168 0.41 12.21 -9.41
C PRO A 168 0.25 13.72 -9.28
N ALA A 169 1.29 14.46 -9.62
CA ALA A 169 1.17 15.90 -9.74
C ALA A 169 -0.02 16.22 -10.65
N ARG A 170 -1.02 16.94 -10.12
CA ARG A 170 -2.27 17.23 -10.85
C ARG A 170 -2.04 18.08 -12.11
N ALA A 171 -0.93 18.80 -12.17
CA ALA A 171 -0.59 19.68 -13.28
C ALA A 171 -0.46 18.90 -14.59
N GLY A 172 -1.16 19.37 -15.63
CA GLY A 172 -1.14 18.78 -16.96
C GLY A 172 -2.07 17.58 -17.16
N LEU A 173 -2.69 17.04 -16.11
CA LEU A 173 -3.62 15.90 -16.20
C LEU A 173 -5.06 16.36 -16.47
N THR A 174 -5.86 15.46 -17.03
CA THR A 174 -7.33 15.57 -17.07
C THR A 174 -7.91 14.75 -15.93
N ILE A 175 -8.53 15.44 -14.97
CA ILE A 175 -9.03 14.84 -13.74
C ILE A 175 -10.56 14.89 -13.75
N LEU A 176 -11.23 13.74 -13.67
CA LEU A 176 -12.65 13.66 -13.35
C LEU A 176 -12.78 13.38 -11.85
N GLU A 177 -13.32 14.30 -11.07
CA GLU A 177 -13.46 14.12 -9.63
C GLU A 177 -14.90 14.33 -9.15
N THR A 178 -15.28 13.58 -8.13
CA THR A 178 -16.56 13.76 -7.43
C THR A 178 -16.36 13.76 -5.94
N GLU A 179 -17.09 14.62 -5.25
CA GLU A 179 -17.12 14.73 -3.80
C GLU A 179 -18.41 14.14 -3.21
N LEU A 180 -19.29 13.58 -4.04
CA LEU A 180 -20.54 12.98 -3.59
C LEU A 180 -20.29 11.76 -2.72
N THR A 181 -20.97 11.67 -1.59
CA THR A 181 -20.86 10.52 -0.67
C THR A 181 -22.25 9.96 -0.36
N GLY A 182 -22.30 8.70 0.08
CA GLY A 182 -23.55 8.06 0.52
C GLY A 182 -24.55 7.73 -0.61
N ILE A 183 -24.08 7.64 -1.86
CA ILE A 183 -24.92 7.30 -3.01
C ILE A 183 -24.26 6.20 -3.85
N ASP A 184 -25.05 5.21 -4.27
CA ASP A 184 -24.59 4.10 -5.11
C ASP A 184 -24.57 4.54 -6.57
N ASN A 185 -23.39 4.95 -7.06
CA ASN A 185 -23.23 5.47 -8.42
C ASN A 185 -21.88 5.11 -9.04
N THR A 186 -21.63 5.56 -10.26
CA THR A 186 -20.29 5.65 -10.82
C THR A 186 -20.03 6.98 -11.51
N ILE A 187 -18.77 7.35 -11.69
CA ILE A 187 -18.38 8.51 -12.49
C ILE A 187 -18.88 8.35 -13.94
N LEU A 188 -18.58 7.23 -14.58
CA LEU A 188 -19.07 6.89 -15.92
C LEU A 188 -19.94 5.65 -15.87
N TYR A 189 -21.12 5.71 -16.47
CA TYR A 189 -22.09 4.62 -16.43
C TYR A 189 -22.68 4.33 -17.81
N GLY A 190 -22.65 3.06 -18.21
CA GLY A 190 -23.43 2.56 -19.34
C GLY A 190 -24.85 2.25 -18.90
N ILE A 191 -25.83 3.02 -19.38
CA ILE A 191 -27.25 2.79 -19.10
C ILE A 191 -27.79 1.58 -19.85
N ILE A 192 -28.62 0.78 -19.16
CA ILE A 192 -29.56 -0.14 -19.80
C ILE A 192 -30.81 0.65 -20.20
N GLY A 193 -31.19 0.54 -21.46
CA GLY A 193 -32.59 0.70 -21.82
C GLY A 193 -33.40 -0.50 -21.32
N ALA A 194 -33.89 -0.45 -20.06
CA ALA A 194 -34.75 -1.44 -19.38
C ALA A 194 -34.19 -2.89 -19.25
N PRO A 195 -34.32 -3.53 -18.08
CA PRO A 195 -33.86 -4.90 -17.88
C PRO A 195 -34.67 -5.85 -18.77
N TYR A 196 -34.04 -6.38 -19.82
CA TYR A 196 -34.54 -7.55 -20.53
C TYR A 196 -34.36 -8.76 -19.62
N ALA A 197 -35.34 -8.98 -18.75
CA ALA A 197 -35.37 -10.07 -17.76
C ALA A 197 -35.81 -11.43 -18.35
N GLY A 198 -35.66 -11.63 -19.67
CA GLY A 198 -35.97 -12.88 -20.35
C GLY A 198 -34.69 -13.64 -20.67
N SER A 199 -34.43 -14.73 -19.93
CA SER A 199 -33.43 -15.74 -20.28
C SER A 199 -33.64 -16.22 -21.71
N ASP A 200 -32.57 -16.22 -22.50
CA ASP A 200 -32.53 -16.67 -23.89
C ASP A 200 -33.30 -15.76 -24.87
N VAL A 201 -32.61 -14.75 -25.40
CA VAL A 201 -32.93 -14.25 -26.75
C VAL A 201 -31.87 -14.81 -27.70
N PRO A 202 -32.17 -15.90 -28.45
CA PRO A 202 -31.34 -16.43 -29.52
C PRO A 202 -31.19 -15.50 -30.74
N ASP A 203 -31.89 -14.36 -30.76
CA ASP A 203 -31.94 -13.48 -31.91
C ASP A 203 -31.06 -12.25 -31.66
N GLY A 204 -29.88 -12.23 -32.30
CA GLY A 204 -28.80 -11.24 -32.18
C GLY A 204 -29.12 -9.78 -32.53
N ASN A 205 -30.24 -9.24 -32.04
CA ASN A 205 -30.77 -7.92 -32.38
C ASN A 205 -30.99 -6.97 -31.19
N SER A 206 -30.64 -7.34 -29.95
CA SER A 206 -30.96 -6.54 -28.75
C SER A 206 -29.75 -6.16 -27.86
N VAL A 207 -28.52 -6.39 -28.31
CA VAL A 207 -27.32 -6.02 -27.55
C VAL A 207 -27.04 -4.52 -27.72
N LEU A 208 -26.86 -3.83 -26.58
CA LEU A 208 -26.55 -2.39 -26.50
C LEU A 208 -25.28 -2.08 -27.30
N SER A 209 -25.32 -1.03 -28.12
CA SER A 209 -24.36 -0.79 -29.22
C SER A 209 -23.32 0.30 -28.95
N ILE A 210 -23.25 0.84 -27.72
CA ILE A 210 -22.28 1.88 -27.40
C ILE A 210 -21.00 1.24 -26.84
N GLU A 211 -19.89 1.48 -27.52
CA GLU A 211 -18.54 1.18 -27.08
C GLU A 211 -17.93 2.43 -26.42
N LEU A 212 -17.36 2.29 -25.23
CA LEU A 212 -16.65 3.38 -24.55
C LEU A 212 -15.15 3.21 -24.71
N HIS A 213 -14.48 4.24 -25.23
CA HIS A 213 -13.03 4.38 -25.27
C HIS A 213 -12.61 5.46 -24.27
N ALA A 214 -12.12 5.07 -23.09
CA ALA A 214 -11.61 5.98 -22.07
C ALA A 214 -10.09 6.06 -22.18
N GLU A 215 -9.52 7.23 -22.47
CA GLU A 215 -8.08 7.40 -22.69
C GLU A 215 -7.50 8.54 -21.85
N ASN A 216 -6.35 8.32 -21.20
CA ASN A 216 -5.57 9.37 -20.53
C ASN A 216 -6.37 10.13 -19.44
N LEU A 217 -7.13 9.42 -18.62
CA LEU A 217 -7.98 10.00 -17.58
C LEU A 217 -7.48 9.65 -16.18
N LEU A 218 -7.50 10.61 -15.28
CA LEU A 218 -7.44 10.37 -13.85
C LEU A 218 -8.84 10.55 -13.24
N MET A 219 -9.38 9.50 -12.63
CA MET A 219 -10.67 9.53 -11.94
C MET A 219 -10.44 9.49 -10.43
N ILE A 220 -10.97 10.49 -9.72
CA ILE A 220 -10.90 10.57 -8.26
C ILE A 220 -12.30 10.37 -7.69
N VAL A 221 -12.50 9.23 -7.03
CA VAL A 221 -13.72 8.92 -6.28
C VAL A 221 -13.53 9.26 -4.79
N PRO A 222 -14.58 9.46 -4.01
CA PRO A 222 -14.44 9.71 -2.58
C PRO A 222 -14.03 8.42 -1.83
N PRO A 223 -13.20 8.53 -0.77
CA PRO A 223 -12.87 7.39 0.06
C PRO A 223 -14.13 6.85 0.76
N ASN A 224 -14.28 5.52 0.77
CA ASN A 224 -15.40 4.81 1.39
C ASN A 224 -16.80 5.13 0.81
N GLY A 225 -16.85 5.74 -0.38
CA GLY A 225 -18.10 5.95 -1.11
C GLY A 225 -18.56 4.69 -1.82
N SER A 226 -19.87 4.55 -2.02
CA SER A 226 -20.45 3.59 -2.97
C SER A 226 -20.35 4.06 -4.43
N ILE A 227 -19.41 4.97 -4.71
CA ILE A 227 -19.15 5.49 -6.04
C ILE A 227 -17.99 4.71 -6.68
N GLY A 228 -18.23 4.13 -7.86
CA GLY A 228 -17.20 3.52 -8.70
C GLY A 228 -16.66 4.44 -9.79
N GLY A 229 -15.57 4.03 -10.46
CA GLY A 229 -14.99 4.75 -11.59
C GLY A 229 -15.80 4.56 -12.88
N ILE A 230 -15.50 3.49 -13.63
CA ILE A 230 -16.15 3.17 -14.91
C ILE A 230 -17.03 1.93 -14.75
N GLN A 231 -18.34 2.08 -14.94
CA GLN A 231 -19.27 0.95 -14.99
C GLN A 231 -19.65 0.60 -16.44
N GLY A 232 -18.95 -0.38 -16.98
CA GLY A 232 -19.15 -0.91 -18.33
C GLY A 232 -20.11 -2.10 -18.42
N LEU A 233 -20.67 -2.60 -17.30
CA LEU A 233 -21.48 -3.84 -17.25
C LEU A 233 -22.51 -3.98 -18.39
N TRP A 234 -23.06 -2.87 -18.88
CA TRP A 234 -24.12 -2.81 -19.88
C TRP A 234 -23.69 -2.19 -21.22
N MET A 235 -22.40 -2.00 -21.46
CA MET A 235 -21.89 -1.46 -22.72
C MET A 235 -21.63 -2.58 -23.75
N GLY A 236 -21.64 -2.24 -25.05
CA GLY A 236 -21.27 -3.17 -26.11
C GLY A 236 -19.77 -3.47 -26.16
N GLY A 237 -18.95 -2.59 -25.59
CA GLY A 237 -17.52 -2.78 -25.41
C GLY A 237 -16.92 -1.69 -24.53
N LEU A 238 -15.75 -1.97 -23.95
CA LEU A 238 -15.01 -1.02 -23.14
C LEU A 238 -13.51 -1.14 -23.43
N SER A 239 -12.93 -0.06 -23.95
CA SER A 239 -11.49 0.11 -24.12
C SER A 239 -11.02 1.20 -23.16
N ALA A 240 -10.17 0.86 -22.19
CA ALA A 240 -9.55 1.81 -21.27
C ALA A 240 -8.04 1.83 -21.51
N ARG A 241 -7.46 3.00 -21.80
CA ARG A 241 -6.02 3.18 -22.01
C ARG A 241 -5.48 4.30 -21.14
N ASN A 242 -4.45 4.03 -20.34
CA ASN A 242 -3.86 5.02 -19.44
C ASN A 242 -4.91 5.66 -18.52
N VAL A 243 -5.81 4.85 -17.96
CA VAL A 243 -6.85 5.32 -17.04
C VAL A 243 -6.43 4.97 -15.61
N GLN A 244 -6.45 5.95 -14.72
CA GLN A 244 -6.24 5.74 -13.29
C GLN A 244 -7.54 6.01 -12.53
N VAL A 245 -7.93 5.12 -11.62
CA VAL A 245 -9.05 5.32 -10.69
C VAL A 245 -8.55 5.21 -9.26
N GLN A 246 -8.80 6.23 -8.42
CA GLN A 246 -8.33 6.24 -7.03
C GLN A 246 -9.21 7.09 -6.10
N THR A 247 -9.02 6.97 -4.79
CA THR A 247 -9.78 7.74 -3.78
C THR A 247 -9.18 9.11 -3.41
N GLY A 248 -8.11 9.54 -4.08
CA GLY A 248 -7.41 10.79 -3.79
C GLY A 248 -6.59 10.79 -2.50
N ARG A 249 -6.42 9.64 -1.84
CA ARG A 249 -5.49 9.45 -0.71
C ARG A 249 -4.15 8.88 -1.18
N ARG A 250 -3.08 9.19 -0.44
CA ARG A 250 -1.74 8.62 -0.67
C ARG A 250 -1.70 7.17 -0.25
N TRP A 251 -0.85 6.36 -0.89
CA TRP A 251 -0.80 4.93 -0.64
C TRP A 251 -0.57 4.54 0.83
N LEU A 252 0.13 5.37 1.60
CA LEU A 252 0.43 5.05 2.98
C LEU A 252 -0.76 5.27 3.94
N ASP A 253 -1.75 6.09 3.60
CA ASP A 253 -2.75 6.55 4.58
C ASP A 253 -4.06 5.72 4.59
N MET A 254 -4.01 4.44 4.22
CA MET A 254 -5.19 3.79 3.64
C MET A 254 -5.59 2.48 4.30
N VAL A 255 -6.89 2.40 4.59
CA VAL A 255 -7.57 1.21 5.07
C VAL A 255 -8.38 0.67 3.90
N ALA A 256 -8.28 -0.63 3.60
CA ALA A 256 -9.10 -1.29 2.59
C ALA A 256 -10.58 -0.96 2.83
N LEU A 257 -11.26 -0.47 1.80
CA LEU A 257 -12.67 -0.09 1.92
C LEU A 257 -13.53 -1.33 2.16
N SER A 258 -14.54 -1.22 3.02
CA SER A 258 -15.46 -2.31 3.35
C SER A 258 -16.75 -2.28 2.52
N ASN A 259 -16.97 -1.23 1.71
CA ASN A 259 -18.21 -1.05 0.97
C ASN A 259 -18.16 -1.77 -0.39
N PRO A 260 -18.95 -2.86 -0.59
CA PRO A 260 -18.91 -3.66 -1.81
C PRO A 260 -19.36 -2.93 -3.08
N ALA A 261 -20.01 -1.76 -2.96
CA ALA A 261 -20.46 -0.97 -4.09
C ALA A 261 -19.33 -0.17 -4.77
N SER A 262 -18.17 0.00 -4.13
CA SER A 262 -17.05 0.76 -4.71
C SER A 262 -16.20 -0.09 -5.65
N PHE A 263 -15.94 0.38 -6.87
CA PHE A 263 -15.03 -0.31 -7.79
C PHE A 263 -14.30 0.64 -8.73
N GLY A 264 -13.20 0.19 -9.32
CA GLY A 264 -12.43 0.98 -10.27
C GLY A 264 -13.00 0.92 -11.68
N ILE A 265 -12.81 -0.22 -12.33
CA ILE A 265 -13.25 -0.47 -13.71
C ILE A 265 -14.04 -1.77 -13.74
N ALA A 266 -15.32 -1.69 -14.11
CA ALA A 266 -16.16 -2.85 -14.35
C ALA A 266 -16.38 -3.06 -15.84
N PHE A 267 -15.98 -4.23 -16.35
CA PHE A 267 -16.12 -4.60 -17.74
C PHE A 267 -17.55 -5.07 -18.08
N PRO A 268 -18.00 -4.86 -19.33
CA PRO A 268 -19.23 -5.43 -19.88
C PRO A 268 -19.48 -6.90 -19.54
N THR A 269 -20.71 -7.22 -19.09
CA THR A 269 -21.16 -8.60 -18.83
C THR A 269 -22.09 -9.14 -19.92
N GLN A 270 -22.12 -8.52 -21.10
CA GLN A 270 -23.06 -8.79 -22.21
C GLN A 270 -22.79 -10.11 -22.98
N GLY A 271 -22.23 -11.13 -22.32
CA GLY A 271 -21.82 -12.39 -22.95
C GLY A 271 -20.76 -12.20 -24.04
N ASN A 272 -20.74 -13.08 -25.04
CA ASN A 272 -19.72 -13.14 -26.09
C ASN A 272 -19.55 -11.87 -26.94
N TYR A 273 -20.47 -10.91 -26.85
CA TYR A 273 -20.48 -9.72 -27.70
C TYR A 273 -19.67 -8.55 -27.12
N GLY A 274 -19.40 -8.56 -25.82
CA GLY A 274 -18.59 -7.53 -25.17
C GLY A 274 -17.10 -7.82 -25.35
N MET A 275 -16.39 -7.03 -26.15
CA MET A 275 -14.93 -7.04 -26.17
C MET A 275 -14.41 -5.97 -25.20
N THR A 276 -13.49 -6.35 -24.32
CA THR A 276 -12.97 -5.42 -23.32
C THR A 276 -11.46 -5.44 -23.26
N HIS A 277 -10.88 -4.24 -23.15
CA HIS A 277 -9.45 -4.04 -23.22
C HIS A 277 -9.04 -2.97 -22.23
N ALA A 278 -8.18 -3.31 -21.27
CA ALA A 278 -7.53 -2.35 -20.41
C ALA A 278 -6.03 -2.36 -20.66
N GLN A 279 -5.48 -1.20 -21.02
CA GLN A 279 -4.07 -1.00 -21.30
C GLN A 279 -3.50 0.08 -20.39
N THR A 280 -2.48 -0.29 -19.61
CA THR A 280 -1.83 0.59 -18.63
C THR A 280 -2.84 1.30 -17.73
N CYS A 281 -3.86 0.57 -17.31
CA CYS A 281 -4.84 1.08 -16.36
C CYS A 281 -4.37 0.79 -14.94
N VAL A 282 -4.74 1.66 -14.02
CA VAL A 282 -4.30 1.58 -12.63
C VAL A 282 -5.48 1.86 -11.72
N VAL A 283 -5.76 0.96 -10.77
CA VAL A 283 -6.87 1.13 -9.83
C VAL A 283 -6.36 1.01 -8.41
N PHE A 284 -6.70 1.97 -7.55
CA PHE A 284 -6.32 1.94 -6.14
C PHE A 284 -7.48 2.30 -5.22
N ASN A 285 -7.52 1.64 -4.06
CA ASN A 285 -8.35 2.04 -2.91
C ASN A 285 -9.85 2.00 -3.11
N VAL A 286 -10.28 1.08 -3.95
CA VAL A 286 -11.69 0.76 -4.15
C VAL A 286 -11.94 -0.62 -3.57
N TYR A 287 -13.20 -1.00 -3.38
CA TYR A 287 -13.47 -2.34 -2.89
C TYR A 287 -13.11 -3.39 -3.95
N ALA A 288 -13.59 -3.25 -5.18
CA ALA A 288 -13.17 -4.10 -6.31
C ALA A 288 -12.34 -3.30 -7.34
N GLY A 289 -11.09 -3.69 -7.57
CA GLY A 289 -10.20 -3.04 -8.53
C GLY A 289 -10.77 -3.14 -9.95
N TYR A 290 -10.75 -4.36 -10.48
CA TYR A 290 -11.34 -4.71 -11.77
C TYR A 290 -12.48 -5.70 -11.57
N ILE A 291 -13.68 -5.36 -12.04
CA ILE A 291 -14.77 -6.34 -12.19
C ILE A 291 -14.71 -6.87 -13.60
N VAL A 292 -14.40 -8.15 -13.77
CA VAL A 292 -14.15 -8.77 -15.07
C VAL A 292 -15.28 -9.70 -15.48
N ALA A 293 -15.42 -9.85 -16.78
CA ALA A 293 -16.36 -10.76 -17.44
C ALA A 293 -15.66 -11.46 -18.62
N GLU A 294 -16.43 -12.06 -19.52
CA GLU A 294 -15.92 -12.69 -20.74
C GLU A 294 -15.09 -11.72 -21.61
N HIS A 295 -14.11 -12.26 -22.34
CA HIS A 295 -13.33 -11.53 -23.35
C HIS A 295 -12.61 -10.27 -22.84
N SER A 296 -12.19 -10.27 -21.57
CA SER A 296 -11.41 -9.19 -21.00
C SER A 296 -9.92 -9.37 -21.28
N THR A 297 -9.28 -8.32 -21.78
CA THR A 297 -7.83 -8.31 -22.05
C THR A 297 -7.12 -7.23 -21.24
N PHE A 298 -5.99 -7.59 -20.66
CA PHE A 298 -5.16 -6.69 -19.83
C PHE A 298 -3.75 -6.53 -20.40
N ASP A 299 -3.32 -5.30 -20.61
CA ASP A 299 -1.96 -4.98 -21.04
C ASP A 299 -1.31 -4.04 -20.02
N TYR A 300 -0.46 -4.56 -19.13
CA TYR A 300 0.25 -3.79 -18.10
C TYR A 300 -0.66 -3.04 -17.12
N CYS A 301 -1.73 -3.69 -16.65
CA CYS A 301 -2.63 -3.08 -15.66
C CYS A 301 -2.15 -3.32 -14.23
N ALA A 302 -2.63 -2.52 -13.28
CA ALA A 302 -2.35 -2.70 -11.86
C ALA A 302 -3.57 -2.43 -10.97
N ALA A 303 -3.76 -3.22 -9.93
CA ALA A 303 -4.67 -2.91 -8.82
C ALA A 303 -3.94 -2.96 -7.48
N GLY A 304 -4.15 -1.96 -6.62
CA GLY A 304 -3.52 -1.93 -5.29
C GLY A 304 -4.42 -1.49 -4.15
N ASN A 305 -4.21 -2.09 -2.98
CA ASN A 305 -4.98 -1.83 -1.75
C ASN A 305 -6.51 -1.89 -1.99
N CYS A 306 -6.94 -2.85 -2.81
CA CYS A 306 -8.35 -3.16 -3.02
C CYS A 306 -8.74 -4.34 -2.13
N HIS A 307 -10.00 -4.41 -1.71
CA HIS A 307 -10.48 -5.63 -1.05
C HIS A 307 -10.38 -6.82 -2.01
N TYR A 308 -10.82 -6.64 -3.26
CA TYR A 308 -10.56 -7.52 -4.40
C TYR A 308 -9.81 -6.74 -5.47
N GLY A 309 -8.61 -7.17 -5.86
CA GLY A 309 -7.90 -6.61 -7.01
C GLY A 309 -8.60 -6.97 -8.32
N VAL A 310 -9.09 -8.20 -8.41
CA VAL A 310 -9.95 -8.70 -9.48
C VAL A 310 -11.16 -9.40 -8.88
N PHE A 311 -12.33 -9.11 -9.44
CA PHE A 311 -13.59 -9.76 -9.12
C PHE A 311 -14.23 -10.29 -10.41
N ALA A 312 -14.23 -11.60 -10.62
CA ALA A 312 -14.82 -12.22 -11.80
C ALA A 312 -16.33 -12.45 -11.60
N ARG A 313 -17.19 -11.77 -12.37
CA ARG A 313 -18.65 -11.81 -12.14
C ARG A 313 -19.38 -12.96 -12.85
N SER A 314 -18.99 -13.32 -14.07
CA SER A 314 -19.68 -14.35 -14.87
C SER A 314 -19.00 -14.57 -16.22
N GLY A 315 -19.12 -15.77 -16.79
CA GLY A 315 -18.80 -16.04 -18.19
C GLY A 315 -18.19 -17.42 -18.48
N GLY A 316 -18.32 -17.98 -19.68
CA GLY A 316 -17.62 -19.20 -20.09
C GLY A 316 -16.26 -18.96 -20.75
N HIS A 317 -15.90 -17.72 -21.07
CA HIS A 317 -14.74 -17.40 -21.92
C HIS A 317 -13.55 -16.80 -21.18
N LEU A 318 -12.38 -17.00 -21.79
CA LEU A 318 -11.09 -16.61 -21.26
C LEU A 318 -10.93 -15.09 -21.21
N SER A 319 -10.64 -14.59 -20.01
CA SER A 319 -9.94 -13.30 -19.86
C SER A 319 -8.43 -13.54 -19.84
N SER A 320 -7.65 -12.64 -20.43
CA SER A 320 -6.21 -12.84 -20.65
C SER A 320 -5.38 -11.57 -20.50
N GLY A 321 -4.08 -11.70 -20.28
CA GLY A 321 -3.16 -10.57 -20.27
C GLY A 321 -2.25 -10.50 -19.05
N SER A 322 -1.79 -9.29 -18.71
CA SER A 322 -0.92 -9.01 -17.57
C SER A 322 -1.55 -8.01 -16.61
N LEU A 323 -1.69 -8.43 -15.36
CA LEU A 323 -2.25 -7.63 -14.27
C LEU A 323 -1.39 -7.77 -13.02
N ASN A 324 -0.95 -6.63 -12.49
CA ASN A 324 -0.15 -6.55 -11.28
C ASN A 324 -1.05 -6.26 -10.07
N LEU A 325 -0.93 -7.04 -9.01
CA LEU A 325 -1.75 -6.88 -7.81
C LEU A 325 -0.86 -6.56 -6.61
N TYR A 326 -1.21 -5.50 -5.88
CA TYR A 326 -0.48 -5.01 -4.71
C TYR A 326 -1.40 -4.96 -3.50
N GLN A 327 -1.21 -5.82 -2.49
CA GLN A 327 -2.07 -5.84 -1.29
C GLN A 327 -3.58 -6.00 -1.61
N CYS A 328 -3.90 -6.89 -2.56
CA CYS A 328 -5.26 -7.16 -3.02
C CYS A 328 -5.59 -8.65 -2.86
N ARG A 329 -6.87 -9.01 -2.68
CA ARG A 329 -7.34 -10.40 -2.84
C ARG A 329 -7.76 -10.67 -4.28
N ILE A 330 -7.84 -11.94 -4.67
CA ILE A 330 -8.40 -12.36 -5.96
C ILE A 330 -9.66 -13.18 -5.66
N ASN A 331 -10.79 -12.79 -6.23
CA ASN A 331 -12.02 -13.59 -6.13
C ASN A 331 -12.45 -14.06 -7.52
N VAL A 332 -12.44 -15.38 -7.71
CA VAL A 332 -12.90 -16.06 -8.92
C VAL A 332 -14.00 -17.03 -8.52
N GLY A 333 -15.21 -16.50 -8.35
CA GLY A 333 -16.36 -17.33 -8.00
C GLY A 333 -17.60 -16.49 -7.77
N ALA A 334 -18.77 -17.11 -7.97
CA ALA A 334 -20.03 -16.46 -7.67
C ALA A 334 -20.09 -16.18 -6.16
N ALA A 335 -19.96 -14.92 -5.76
CA ALA A 335 -20.29 -14.48 -4.42
C ALA A 335 -21.78 -14.76 -4.16
N SER A 336 -22.05 -15.95 -3.63
CA SER A 336 -23.24 -16.43 -2.94
C SER A 336 -24.59 -15.77 -3.29
N GLY A 337 -25.46 -16.50 -4.01
CA GLY A 337 -26.90 -16.46 -3.73
C GLY A 337 -27.84 -15.97 -4.84
N ALA A 338 -27.36 -15.37 -5.92
CA ALA A 338 -28.19 -15.11 -7.09
C ALA A 338 -27.94 -16.22 -8.11
N GLY A 339 -28.98 -16.94 -8.53
CA GLY A 339 -28.93 -18.13 -9.42
C GLY A 339 -28.43 -17.86 -10.84
N TRP A 340 -27.29 -17.21 -10.99
CA TRP A 340 -26.62 -16.95 -12.25
C TRP A 340 -25.73 -18.15 -12.59
N HIS A 341 -25.95 -18.66 -13.80
CA HIS A 341 -25.53 -19.95 -14.33
C HIS A 341 -24.08 -20.35 -14.02
N GLY A 342 -23.90 -21.62 -13.63
CA GLY A 342 -22.66 -22.24 -13.14
C GLY A 342 -21.52 -22.43 -14.15
N ASN A 343 -21.16 -21.37 -14.87
CA ASN A 343 -19.92 -21.29 -15.63
C ASN A 343 -19.25 -19.96 -15.25
N ALA A 344 -18.34 -19.97 -14.27
CA ALA A 344 -17.47 -18.83 -14.05
C ALA A 344 -16.36 -18.81 -15.13
N PRO A 345 -15.83 -17.62 -15.49
CA PRO A 345 -14.93 -17.50 -16.61
C PRO A 345 -13.61 -18.14 -16.25
N ARG A 346 -13.11 -19.00 -17.13
CA ARG A 346 -11.71 -19.42 -17.05
C ARG A 346 -10.85 -18.17 -17.19
N LEU A 347 -9.89 -17.99 -16.31
CA LEU A 347 -9.08 -16.78 -16.28
C LEU A 347 -7.64 -17.21 -16.59
N ALA A 348 -7.10 -16.77 -17.73
CA ALA A 348 -5.77 -17.10 -18.23
C ALA A 348 -4.88 -15.85 -18.23
N VAL A 349 -4.56 -15.35 -17.04
CA VAL A 349 -3.83 -14.09 -16.86
C VAL A 349 -2.49 -14.38 -16.18
N ASP A 350 -1.42 -13.79 -16.70
CA ASP A 350 -0.13 -13.76 -16.02
C ASP A 350 -0.24 -12.73 -14.89
N TYR A 351 -0.47 -13.24 -13.68
CA TYR A 351 -0.50 -12.42 -12.48
C TYR A 351 0.91 -12.21 -11.97
N THR A 352 1.33 -10.96 -11.84
CA THR A 352 2.47 -10.65 -10.98
C THR A 352 1.92 -10.07 -9.69
N VAL A 353 2.02 -10.82 -8.61
CA VAL A 353 1.66 -10.33 -7.28
C VAL A 353 2.94 -9.88 -6.61
N SER A 354 3.09 -8.57 -6.44
CA SER A 354 4.26 -7.96 -5.80
C SER A 354 3.86 -7.39 -4.45
N PHE A 355 4.63 -7.71 -3.42
CA PHE A 355 4.35 -7.27 -2.05
C PHE A 355 5.37 -6.24 -1.60
N GLU A 356 5.02 -4.97 -1.58
CA GLU A 356 5.87 -3.99 -0.93
C GLU A 356 5.57 -3.99 0.57
N ASN A 357 6.51 -4.49 1.37
CA ASN A 357 6.50 -4.31 2.82
C ASN A 357 6.89 -2.85 3.09
N THR A 358 5.94 -1.94 2.95
CA THR A 358 6.13 -0.56 3.38
C THR A 358 6.16 -0.56 4.89
N GLY A 359 7.38 -0.61 5.44
CA GLY A 359 7.62 -0.67 6.87
C GLY A 359 6.76 0.34 7.63
N THR A 360 6.40 -0.04 8.86
CA THR A 360 5.74 0.81 9.87
C THR A 360 4.34 1.33 9.52
N GLN A 361 3.29 0.52 9.71
CA GLN A 361 1.97 1.03 10.13
C GLN A 361 1.33 0.18 11.21
N GLY A 362 0.70 0.86 12.17
CA GLY A 362 0.28 0.32 13.46
C GLY A 362 -0.83 -0.74 13.36
N SER A 363 -0.61 -1.85 14.06
CA SER A 363 -1.60 -2.82 14.60
C SER A 363 -2.72 -3.38 13.71
N GLY A 364 -2.82 -3.00 12.44
CA GLY A 364 -3.64 -3.72 11.47
C GLY A 364 -2.83 -4.89 10.94
N ASN A 365 -3.16 -6.11 11.36
CA ASN A 365 -2.62 -7.34 10.80
C ASN A 365 -3.00 -7.47 9.32
N PHE A 366 -2.33 -6.72 8.44
CA PHE A 366 -2.28 -7.03 7.02
C PHE A 366 -1.16 -8.03 6.82
N ALA A 367 -1.38 -9.28 7.26
CA ALA A 367 -0.67 -10.37 6.63
C ALA A 367 -1.00 -10.25 5.13
N PRO A 368 -0.01 -10.23 4.23
CA PRO A 368 -0.24 -10.24 2.79
C PRO A 368 -0.88 -11.59 2.43
N ILE A 369 -2.19 -11.67 2.61
CA ILE A 369 -2.98 -12.82 2.28
C ILE A 369 -3.43 -12.58 0.84
N VAL A 370 -2.75 -13.22 -0.11
CA VAL A 370 -3.39 -13.55 -1.37
C VAL A 370 -4.31 -14.71 -1.07
N ASP A 371 -5.51 -14.38 -0.59
CA ASP A 371 -6.62 -15.33 -0.62
C ASP A 371 -6.98 -15.45 -2.10
N LEU A 372 -6.56 -16.56 -2.67
CA LEU A 372 -6.96 -17.00 -3.99
C LEU A 372 -8.17 -17.91 -3.75
N ASP A 373 -9.35 -17.30 -3.82
CA ASP A 373 -10.62 -18.02 -3.72
C ASP A 373 -11.03 -18.43 -5.14
N ASP A 374 -10.71 -19.67 -5.49
CA ASP A 374 -11.09 -20.33 -6.75
C ASP A 374 -11.74 -21.68 -6.44
N PRO A 375 -12.93 -21.69 -5.81
CA PRO A 375 -13.58 -22.90 -5.34
C PRO A 375 -13.91 -23.87 -6.48
N ASP A 376 -14.00 -23.36 -7.71
CA ASP A 376 -14.44 -24.09 -8.90
C ASP A 376 -13.30 -24.36 -9.92
N GLY A 377 -12.06 -23.96 -9.62
CA GLY A 377 -10.88 -24.28 -10.44
C GLY A 377 -10.82 -23.57 -11.80
N HIS A 378 -11.29 -22.33 -11.87
CA HIS A 378 -11.34 -21.53 -13.10
C HIS A 378 -10.04 -20.78 -13.41
N LEU A 379 -9.09 -20.70 -12.48
CA LEU A 379 -7.81 -20.04 -12.72
C LEU A 379 -6.86 -20.92 -13.57
N SER A 380 -6.26 -20.30 -14.57
CA SER A 380 -5.22 -20.88 -15.44
C SER A 380 -4.15 -19.82 -15.73
N GLY A 381 -2.92 -20.21 -16.05
CA GLY A 381 -1.82 -19.27 -16.34
C GLY A 381 -0.68 -19.31 -15.32
N VAL A 382 0.28 -18.38 -15.45
CA VAL A 382 1.45 -18.30 -14.56
C VAL A 382 1.18 -17.28 -13.46
N LEU A 383 1.02 -17.77 -12.23
CA LEU A 383 1.10 -16.92 -11.04
C LEU A 383 2.57 -16.67 -10.72
N ARG A 384 3.06 -15.48 -11.04
CA ARG A 384 4.38 -14.99 -10.60
C ARG A 384 4.19 -14.26 -9.28
N TYR A 385 4.81 -14.77 -8.24
CA TYR A 385 4.92 -14.05 -6.97
C TYR A 385 6.29 -13.37 -6.94
N GLU A 386 6.29 -12.06 -6.73
CA GLU A 386 7.50 -11.33 -6.36
C GLU A 386 7.38 -11.01 -4.88
N ALA A 387 7.75 -12.00 -4.07
CA ALA A 387 7.96 -11.77 -2.66
C ALA A 387 9.25 -10.97 -2.52
N TYR A 388 9.14 -9.72 -2.08
CA TYR A 388 10.30 -9.06 -1.49
C TYR A 388 10.81 -9.97 -0.35
N PRO A 389 12.13 -10.07 -0.15
CA PRO A 389 12.81 -11.15 0.60
C PRO A 389 12.43 -11.32 2.09
N ASP A 390 11.40 -10.63 2.57
CA ASP A 390 11.09 -10.36 3.96
C ASP A 390 9.73 -10.91 4.45
N VAL A 391 8.97 -11.66 3.64
CA VAL A 391 7.65 -12.22 4.03
C VAL A 391 7.65 -13.75 4.02
N PRO A 392 7.50 -14.43 5.17
CA PRO A 392 7.27 -15.87 5.23
C PRO A 392 5.85 -16.21 4.72
N LEU A 393 5.75 -17.10 3.73
CA LEU A 393 4.47 -17.69 3.33
C LEU A 393 4.04 -18.73 4.38
N THR A 394 3.24 -18.35 5.37
CA THR A 394 2.64 -19.31 6.31
C THR A 394 1.37 -19.93 5.75
N ARG A 395 1.38 -21.25 5.60
CA ARG A 395 0.26 -22.09 5.17
C ARG A 395 -0.68 -22.32 6.36
N ASN A 396 -1.90 -21.78 6.34
CA ASN A 396 -2.90 -22.03 7.38
C ASN A 396 -4.04 -22.91 6.84
N GLY A 397 -4.15 -24.14 7.37
CA GLY A 397 -5.38 -24.91 7.49
C GLY A 397 -5.88 -25.74 6.29
N GLY A 398 -5.65 -27.06 6.34
CA GLY A 398 -6.38 -28.07 5.55
C GLY A 398 -5.81 -28.40 4.15
N PRO A 399 -6.03 -29.62 3.62
CA PRO A 399 -5.42 -30.04 2.37
C PRO A 399 -6.13 -29.39 1.18
N GLN A 400 -5.61 -28.29 0.68
CA GLN A 400 -5.74 -27.94 -0.73
C GLN A 400 -4.42 -28.18 -1.44
N VAL A 401 -4.46 -29.19 -2.30
CA VAL A 401 -3.37 -29.67 -3.12
C VAL A 401 -3.23 -28.71 -4.30
N PHE A 402 -2.26 -27.79 -4.24
CA PHE A 402 -1.65 -27.28 -5.48
C PHE A 402 -0.67 -28.34 -5.97
N ALA A 403 -1.18 -29.31 -6.71
CA ALA A 403 -0.40 -30.10 -7.63
C ALA A 403 -0.83 -29.66 -9.03
N VAL A 404 -0.06 -28.77 -9.64
CA VAL A 404 0.00 -28.73 -11.10
C VAL A 404 1.29 -29.44 -11.50
N PRO A 405 1.27 -30.75 -11.78
CA PRO A 405 2.27 -31.34 -12.62
C PRO A 405 1.97 -30.87 -14.06
N LEU A 406 2.66 -29.82 -14.52
CA LEU A 406 2.87 -29.67 -15.96
C LEU A 406 3.96 -30.70 -16.31
N SER A 407 3.55 -31.79 -16.96
CA SER A 407 4.45 -32.82 -17.47
C SER A 407 5.50 -32.25 -18.44
N ASP A 408 6.77 -32.45 -18.07
CA ASP A 408 8.13 -32.13 -18.58
C ASP A 408 8.43 -32.55 -20.07
N PRO A 409 9.59 -32.25 -20.74
CA PRO A 409 10.91 -31.89 -20.17
C PRO A 409 11.78 -30.81 -20.84
N GLY A 410 12.59 -30.15 -20.00
CA GLY A 410 13.93 -29.70 -20.42
C GLY A 410 14.24 -28.22 -20.27
N SER A 411 14.32 -27.72 -19.04
CA SER A 411 15.14 -26.54 -18.72
C SER A 411 15.26 -26.40 -17.20
N VAL A 412 16.21 -27.12 -16.62
CA VAL A 412 16.65 -26.88 -15.25
C VAL A 412 17.42 -25.56 -15.21
N TRP A 413 16.75 -24.47 -14.83
CA TRP A 413 17.41 -23.35 -14.16
C TRP A 413 16.97 -23.37 -12.71
N GLY A 414 17.72 -24.12 -11.90
CA GLY A 414 17.55 -24.14 -10.46
C GLY A 414 17.97 -22.80 -9.87
N ALA A 415 17.02 -21.88 -9.71
CA ALA A 415 17.09 -20.97 -8.58
C ALA A 415 16.65 -21.78 -7.36
N VAL A 416 17.62 -22.36 -6.66
CA VAL A 416 17.39 -22.86 -5.31
C VAL A 416 17.04 -21.64 -4.47
N ALA A 417 15.75 -21.38 -4.26
CA ALA A 417 15.35 -20.55 -3.15
C ALA A 417 15.96 -21.20 -1.90
N PRO A 418 16.77 -20.48 -1.10
CA PRO A 418 17.30 -21.05 0.13
C PRO A 418 16.10 -21.53 0.95
N ALA A 419 16.14 -22.79 1.39
CA ALA A 419 15.10 -23.35 2.25
C ALA A 419 14.86 -22.37 3.41
N PRO A 420 13.61 -22.08 3.79
CA PRO A 420 13.32 -21.21 4.91
C PRO A 420 14.12 -21.68 6.13
N LEU A 421 14.97 -20.78 6.63
CA LEU A 421 15.92 -21.05 7.70
C LEU A 421 15.17 -21.50 8.94
N ALA A 422 15.25 -22.80 9.26
CA ALA A 422 14.68 -23.33 10.48
C ALA A 422 15.49 -22.79 11.66
N TRP A 423 14.84 -22.01 12.52
CA TRP A 423 15.32 -21.74 13.88
C TRP A 423 14.64 -22.77 14.77
N ASP A 424 15.40 -23.70 15.32
CA ASP A 424 14.88 -24.62 16.32
C ASP A 424 15.28 -24.12 17.72
N ALA A 425 14.85 -24.83 18.76
CA ALA A 425 15.22 -24.52 20.14
C ALA A 425 16.74 -24.57 20.41
N SER A 426 17.53 -25.12 19.47
CA SER A 426 18.99 -25.21 19.56
C SER A 426 19.70 -23.95 19.06
N GLY A 427 19.08 -23.09 18.24
CA GLY A 427 19.67 -21.82 17.79
C GLY A 427 19.35 -21.35 16.36
N PRO A 428 19.98 -20.25 15.92
CA PRO A 428 20.00 -19.84 14.52
C PRO A 428 20.63 -20.93 13.65
N SER A 429 20.01 -21.28 12.51
CA SER A 429 20.67 -22.05 11.46
C SER A 429 21.75 -21.24 10.71
N ILE A 430 21.85 -19.93 10.96
CA ILE A 430 22.83 -18.98 10.36
C ILE A 430 24.11 -18.85 11.23
N GLN A 431 24.55 -19.91 11.91
CA GLN A 431 25.72 -19.83 12.81
C GLN A 431 26.99 -19.29 12.13
N THR A 432 27.10 -19.43 10.81
CA THR A 432 28.23 -18.94 10.03
C THR A 432 28.37 -17.41 10.05
N ASP A 433 27.30 -16.66 10.27
CA ASP A 433 27.32 -15.19 10.29
C ASP A 433 27.29 -14.59 11.70
N VAL A 434 27.13 -15.43 12.73
CA VAL A 434 27.16 -14.99 14.12
C VAL A 434 28.61 -14.71 14.52
N ALA A 435 28.90 -13.47 14.94
CA ALA A 435 30.18 -13.04 15.49
C ALA A 435 30.37 -13.50 16.94
N LEU A 436 29.32 -13.39 17.76
CA LEU A 436 29.31 -13.73 19.18
C LEU A 436 27.90 -14.20 19.58
N TRP A 437 27.82 -15.24 20.42
CA TRP A 437 26.56 -15.71 20.98
C TRP A 437 26.70 -16.17 22.43
N LEU A 438 26.30 -15.32 23.37
CA LEU A 438 26.38 -15.58 24.81
C LEU A 438 24.99 -15.85 25.37
N ARG A 439 24.78 -17.02 25.98
CA ARG A 439 23.50 -17.42 26.60
C ARG A 439 23.66 -17.74 28.07
N ALA A 440 22.86 -17.14 28.94
CA ALA A 440 23.02 -17.34 30.38
C ALA A 440 22.78 -18.79 30.83
N ASP A 441 22.03 -19.59 30.05
CA ASP A 441 21.85 -21.02 30.34
C ASP A 441 23.09 -21.86 30.06
N ARG A 442 24.03 -21.34 29.25
CA ARG A 442 25.34 -21.95 29.00
C ARG A 442 26.44 -21.43 29.92
N ALA A 443 26.20 -20.39 30.71
CA ALA A 443 27.16 -19.97 31.72
C ALA A 443 27.37 -21.11 32.74
N PRO A 444 28.60 -21.40 33.18
CA PRO A 444 28.89 -22.44 34.16
C PRO A 444 28.32 -22.09 35.55
N GLY A 445 28.23 -23.09 36.41
CA GLY A 445 27.74 -22.94 37.78
C GLY A 445 26.22 -23.07 37.94
N ALA A 446 25.82 -23.25 39.19
CA ALA A 446 24.44 -23.22 39.66
C ALA A 446 23.96 -21.78 39.87
N ALA A 447 22.66 -21.60 40.10
CA ALA A 447 22.12 -20.30 40.48
C ALA A 447 22.72 -19.86 41.83
N GLY A 448 23.27 -18.65 41.87
CA GLY A 448 24.02 -18.10 43.00
C GLY A 448 25.53 -18.09 42.80
N ASP A 449 26.06 -18.85 41.83
CA ASP A 449 27.50 -18.91 41.59
C ASP A 449 28.00 -17.68 40.82
N PRO A 450 29.20 -17.15 41.15
CA PRO A 450 29.87 -16.14 40.34
C PRO A 450 30.36 -16.75 39.03
N VAL A 451 30.14 -16.04 37.92
CA VAL A 451 30.50 -16.49 36.57
C VAL A 451 31.82 -15.84 36.17
N SER A 452 32.89 -16.64 36.11
CA SER A 452 34.22 -16.20 35.64
C SER A 452 34.41 -16.34 34.14
N ASP A 453 33.59 -17.16 33.49
CA ASP A 453 33.67 -17.49 32.07
C ASP A 453 32.25 -17.70 31.54
N TRP A 454 31.89 -17.00 30.48
CA TRP A 454 30.61 -17.10 29.81
C TRP A 454 30.85 -17.63 28.39
N PRO A 455 30.60 -18.94 28.15
CA PRO A 455 30.97 -19.56 26.89
C PRO A 455 30.15 -19.04 25.70
N ASP A 456 30.85 -18.49 24.72
CA ASP A 456 30.30 -18.27 23.37
C ASP A 456 29.90 -19.58 22.69
N ALA A 457 28.65 -19.61 22.24
CA ALA A 457 28.01 -20.72 21.55
C ALA A 457 28.38 -20.83 20.07
N ALA A 458 28.99 -19.80 19.47
CA ALA A 458 29.27 -19.74 18.03
C ALA A 458 30.74 -20.01 17.67
N ARG A 459 31.68 -19.25 18.24
CA ARG A 459 33.08 -19.18 17.78
C ARG A 459 34.13 -19.38 18.86
N GLY A 460 33.72 -19.59 20.10
CA GLY A 460 34.65 -19.72 21.22
C GLY A 460 35.22 -18.39 21.71
N ILE A 461 34.60 -17.26 21.34
CA ILE A 461 34.97 -15.93 21.88
C ILE A 461 34.28 -15.74 23.24
N HIS A 462 34.75 -16.47 24.25
CA HIS A 462 34.13 -16.44 25.57
C HIS A 462 34.30 -15.06 26.24
N ALA A 463 33.33 -14.67 27.05
CA ALA A 463 33.45 -13.48 27.88
C ALA A 463 33.94 -13.88 29.28
N THR A 464 35.04 -13.32 29.75
CA THR A 464 35.73 -13.79 30.97
C THR A 464 35.93 -12.67 31.99
N GLN A 465 36.10 -13.05 33.25
CA GLN A 465 36.45 -12.14 34.35
C GLN A 465 37.32 -12.85 35.39
N ALA A 466 38.60 -12.51 35.39
CA ALA A 466 39.57 -13.08 36.30
C ALA A 466 39.34 -12.63 37.75
N THR A 467 38.94 -11.38 37.98
CA THR A 467 38.81 -10.79 39.31
C THR A 467 37.53 -11.28 40.00
N ALA A 468 37.66 -12.06 41.07
CA ALA A 468 36.52 -12.70 41.74
C ALA A 468 35.41 -11.73 42.17
N GLY A 469 35.76 -10.55 42.68
CA GLY A 469 34.78 -9.53 43.10
C GLY A 469 34.04 -8.82 41.96
N ALA A 470 34.54 -8.92 40.72
CA ALA A 470 33.95 -8.31 39.54
C ALA A 470 33.12 -9.29 38.70
N ARG A 471 32.94 -10.54 39.15
CA ARG A 471 32.17 -11.55 38.40
C ARG A 471 30.67 -11.35 38.58
N PRO A 472 29.84 -11.37 37.52
CA PRO A 472 28.38 -11.40 37.65
C PRO A 472 27.93 -12.71 38.29
N VAL A 473 26.71 -12.72 38.83
CA VAL A 473 26.13 -13.90 39.49
C VAL A 473 25.11 -14.54 38.57
N LYS A 474 25.20 -15.85 38.34
CA LYS A 474 24.17 -16.58 37.60
C LYS A 474 22.91 -16.71 38.45
N ARG A 475 21.75 -16.41 37.88
CA ARG A 475 20.44 -16.59 38.52
C ARG A 475 19.54 -17.46 37.65
N ALA A 476 18.55 -18.09 38.28
CA ALA A 476 17.51 -18.86 37.60
C ALA A 476 16.17 -18.13 37.64
N GLY A 477 15.18 -18.62 36.87
CA GLY A 477 13.79 -18.20 36.97
C GLY A 477 13.54 -16.73 36.59
N GLY A 478 14.31 -16.20 35.64
CA GLY A 478 14.05 -14.88 35.07
C GLY A 478 12.92 -14.91 34.03
N GLN A 479 12.96 -13.98 33.09
CA GLN A 479 11.99 -13.87 32.01
C GLN A 479 11.83 -15.20 31.23
N GLY A 480 10.59 -15.65 31.04
CA GLY A 480 10.29 -16.95 30.39
C GLY A 480 10.81 -18.18 31.17
N GLY A 481 11.12 -18.03 32.45
CA GLY A 481 11.75 -19.08 33.27
C GLY A 481 13.25 -19.28 32.96
N GLN A 482 13.83 -18.50 32.06
CA GLN A 482 15.22 -18.64 31.64
C GLN A 482 16.19 -18.08 32.69
N PRO A 483 17.42 -18.63 32.78
CA PRO A 483 18.47 -18.04 33.61
C PRO A 483 18.97 -16.71 33.03
N TYR A 484 19.66 -15.93 33.87
CA TYR A 484 20.29 -14.66 33.53
C TYR A 484 21.56 -14.44 34.34
N LEU A 485 22.42 -13.54 33.88
CA LEU A 485 23.54 -13.02 34.67
C LEU A 485 23.14 -11.69 35.31
N GLU A 486 23.26 -11.63 36.62
CA GLU A 486 22.98 -10.44 37.43
C GLU A 486 24.25 -9.61 37.61
N PHE A 487 24.14 -8.33 37.25
CA PHE A 487 25.14 -7.29 37.44
C PHE A 487 24.59 -6.29 38.47
N SER A 488 25.36 -6.02 39.52
CA SER A 488 24.97 -5.20 40.67
C SER A 488 25.73 -3.87 40.74
N GLY A 489 26.36 -3.43 39.65
CA GLY A 489 27.06 -2.15 39.57
C GLY A 489 28.58 -2.19 39.79
N ALA A 490 29.22 -3.37 39.89
CA ALA A 490 30.68 -3.48 39.92
C ALA A 490 31.23 -4.66 39.08
N GLN A 491 30.32 -5.33 38.36
CA GLN A 491 30.63 -6.56 37.65
C GLN A 491 30.88 -6.30 36.17
N GLU A 492 31.76 -7.11 35.59
CA GLU A 492 32.16 -7.02 34.20
C GLU A 492 32.52 -8.39 33.67
N LEU A 493 32.22 -8.63 32.40
CA LEU A 493 32.87 -9.67 31.60
C LEU A 493 33.48 -9.01 30.37
N VAL A 494 34.62 -9.52 29.92
CA VAL A 494 35.33 -9.00 28.74
C VAL A 494 35.62 -10.14 27.78
N THR A 495 35.33 -9.95 26.49
CA THR A 495 35.73 -10.91 25.43
C THR A 495 37.15 -10.64 24.94
N SER A 496 37.75 -11.60 24.23
CA SER A 496 38.83 -11.23 23.29
C SER A 496 38.30 -10.28 22.21
N ALA A 497 39.21 -9.67 21.44
CA ALA A 497 38.82 -8.79 20.34
C ALA A 497 37.85 -9.48 19.37
N LEU A 498 36.79 -8.77 18.98
CA LEU A 498 35.82 -9.21 17.98
C LEU A 498 36.34 -8.93 16.57
N ASP A 499 37.52 -9.48 16.22
CA ASP A 499 38.21 -9.24 14.94
C ASP A 499 37.32 -9.47 13.71
N ALA A 500 36.32 -10.36 13.84
CA ALA A 500 35.35 -10.64 12.80
C ALA A 500 34.50 -9.41 12.38
N LEU A 501 34.44 -8.38 13.21
CA LEU A 501 33.74 -7.11 12.96
C LEU A 501 34.64 -6.04 12.35
N ALA A 502 35.97 -6.18 12.43
CA ALA A 502 36.90 -5.16 11.96
C ALA A 502 36.73 -4.85 10.46
N GLY A 503 36.64 -3.56 10.13
CA GLY A 503 36.54 -3.08 8.75
C GLY A 503 35.17 -3.26 8.11
N ARG A 504 34.17 -3.75 8.84
CA ARG A 504 32.80 -3.92 8.31
C ARG A 504 32.02 -2.62 8.36
N GLY A 505 31.15 -2.41 7.37
CA GLY A 505 30.24 -1.25 7.33
C GLY A 505 28.88 -1.49 8.00
N SER A 506 28.59 -2.73 8.41
CA SER A 506 27.33 -3.07 9.07
C SER A 506 27.42 -4.26 10.04
N LEU A 507 26.54 -4.27 11.05
CA LEU A 507 26.33 -5.38 11.97
C LEU A 507 24.90 -5.37 12.52
N THR A 508 24.45 -6.50 13.07
CA THR A 508 23.20 -6.60 13.84
C THR A 508 23.50 -7.05 15.27
N VAL A 509 23.06 -6.32 16.29
CA VAL A 509 23.08 -6.77 17.69
C VAL A 509 21.67 -7.09 18.15
N LEU A 510 21.49 -8.27 18.73
CA LEU A 510 20.31 -8.64 19.49
C LEU A 510 20.72 -8.86 20.94
N VAL A 511 20.07 -8.17 21.87
CA VAL A 511 20.32 -8.38 23.30
C VAL A 511 19.01 -8.47 24.06
N VAL A 512 18.93 -9.44 24.98
CA VAL A 512 17.84 -9.61 25.94
C VAL A 512 18.32 -9.15 27.30
N LEU A 513 17.86 -7.98 27.77
CA LEU A 513 18.33 -7.37 29.02
C LEU A 513 17.22 -6.69 29.82
N ALA A 514 17.40 -6.60 31.14
CA ALA A 514 16.59 -5.76 32.03
C ALA A 514 17.53 -4.91 32.89
N ALA A 515 17.46 -3.59 32.78
CA ALA A 515 18.38 -2.66 33.45
C ALA A 515 17.64 -1.68 34.35
N SER A 516 18.32 -1.23 35.41
CA SER A 516 17.85 -0.23 36.36
C SER A 516 18.98 0.74 36.71
N GLY A 517 18.62 1.95 37.17
CA GLY A 517 19.58 3.02 37.46
C GLY A 517 19.61 4.13 36.40
N ALA A 518 20.63 4.98 36.46
CA ALA A 518 20.88 6.02 35.47
C ALA A 518 22.28 5.82 34.87
N ALA A 519 22.38 5.92 33.54
CA ALA A 519 23.62 5.85 32.75
C ALA A 519 24.49 4.60 33.03
N THR A 520 24.05 3.44 32.53
CA THR A 520 24.76 2.17 32.65
C THR A 520 25.06 1.54 31.29
N VAL A 521 26.24 0.96 31.12
CA VAL A 521 26.65 0.25 29.90
C VAL A 521 26.30 -1.23 30.01
N ALA A 522 25.44 -1.72 29.12
CA ALA A 522 25.16 -3.15 29.03
C ALA A 522 26.23 -3.86 28.20
N LEU A 523 26.55 -3.29 27.03
CA LEU A 523 27.53 -3.81 26.07
C LEU A 523 28.28 -2.62 25.45
N GLU A 524 29.60 -2.68 25.32
CA GLU A 524 30.38 -1.63 24.66
C GLU A 524 31.67 -2.21 24.07
N THR A 525 32.03 -1.80 22.85
CA THR A 525 33.32 -2.15 22.26
C THR A 525 34.38 -1.11 22.57
N GLY A 526 35.58 -1.59 22.89
CA GLY A 526 36.74 -0.78 23.27
C GLY A 526 36.58 -0.08 24.63
N ASP A 527 37.52 0.83 24.94
CA ASP A 527 37.59 1.46 26.26
C ASP A 527 36.43 2.43 26.56
N ASN A 528 35.93 3.11 25.52
CA ASN A 528 34.82 4.04 25.63
C ASN A 528 34.27 4.32 24.24
N SER A 529 33.03 3.91 24.00
CA SER A 529 32.44 4.09 22.68
C SER A 529 32.35 5.56 22.30
N ASN A 530 32.21 6.49 23.25
CA ASN A 530 32.11 7.92 22.97
C ASN A 530 33.40 8.58 22.43
N ASN A 531 34.55 7.91 22.55
CA ASN A 531 35.85 8.52 22.23
C ASN A 531 36.60 7.84 21.07
N VAL A 532 36.24 6.60 20.72
CA VAL A 532 36.94 5.83 19.68
C VAL A 532 36.05 5.69 18.43
N PRO A 533 36.44 6.25 17.27
CA PRO A 533 35.68 6.08 16.03
C PRO A 533 35.44 4.61 15.68
N GLY A 534 34.22 4.27 15.24
CA GLY A 534 33.86 2.91 14.82
C GLY A 534 33.60 1.91 15.96
N THR A 535 33.70 2.36 17.22
CA THR A 535 33.18 1.61 18.37
C THR A 535 31.70 1.89 18.58
N TRP A 536 31.04 0.97 19.27
CA TRP A 536 29.60 0.96 19.44
C TRP A 536 29.21 0.43 20.82
N GLY A 537 27.99 0.75 21.24
CA GLY A 537 27.47 0.28 22.52
C GLY A 537 25.95 0.20 22.60
N VAL A 538 25.50 -0.58 23.57
CA VAL A 538 24.12 -0.60 24.09
C VAL A 538 24.18 -0.08 25.52
N VAL A 539 23.64 1.11 25.72
CA VAL A 539 23.67 1.87 26.96
C VAL A 539 22.25 2.05 27.46
N TYR A 540 22.09 2.11 28.77
CA TYR A 540 20.81 2.38 29.40
C TYR A 540 20.94 3.70 30.18
N ASP A 541 20.26 4.74 29.71
CA ASP A 541 20.35 6.10 30.25
C ASP A 541 18.95 6.66 30.55
N THR A 542 18.79 7.24 31.73
CA THR A 542 17.59 7.98 32.15
C THR A 542 16.26 7.26 31.85
N GLY A 543 16.16 5.96 32.14
CA GLY A 543 14.92 5.21 31.90
C GLY A 543 14.81 4.59 30.50
N LYS A 544 15.76 4.85 29.60
CA LYS A 544 15.72 4.45 28.19
C LYS A 544 16.92 3.59 27.83
N ILE A 545 16.73 2.70 26.86
CA ILE A 545 17.83 1.99 26.23
C ILE A 545 18.22 2.77 24.99
N GLN A 546 19.49 3.16 24.93
CA GLN A 546 20.13 3.85 23.85
C GLN A 546 21.13 2.91 23.16
N SER A 547 21.25 3.03 21.86
CA SER A 547 22.39 2.48 21.15
C SER A 547 23.22 3.59 20.56
N ILE A 548 24.53 3.47 20.73
CA ILE A 548 25.52 4.49 20.44
C ILE A 548 26.45 3.96 19.36
N LEU A 549 26.60 4.69 18.26
CA LEU A 549 27.74 4.58 17.34
C LEU A 549 28.56 5.86 17.41
N ASN A 550 29.87 5.73 17.58
CA ASN A 550 30.74 6.89 17.50
C ASN A 550 31.28 7.13 16.08
N MET A 551 31.14 8.38 15.65
CA MET A 551 31.29 8.78 14.26
C MET A 551 32.54 9.59 13.95
N GLY A 552 33.61 9.50 14.74
CA GLY A 552 34.92 9.97 14.30
C GLY A 552 35.49 11.20 15.02
N SER A 553 34.66 12.00 15.69
CA SER A 553 35.12 13.10 16.54
C SER A 553 34.59 12.90 17.94
N ALA A 554 35.46 13.03 18.95
CA ALA A 554 35.06 12.90 20.35
C ALA A 554 33.82 13.77 20.62
N GLY A 555 32.71 13.13 20.98
CA GLY A 555 31.43 13.80 21.26
C GLY A 555 30.40 13.82 20.13
N THR A 556 30.72 13.43 18.89
CA THR A 556 29.70 13.27 17.84
C THR A 556 29.20 11.83 17.81
N VAL A 557 28.24 11.57 18.70
CA VAL A 557 27.58 10.27 18.83
C VAL A 557 26.28 10.25 18.03
N ALA A 558 26.13 9.30 17.11
CA ALA A 558 24.80 8.92 16.67
C ALA A 558 24.19 8.06 17.76
N ALA A 559 23.13 8.55 18.41
CA ALA A 559 22.37 7.81 19.38
C ALA A 559 20.95 7.59 18.85
N ALA A 560 20.53 6.34 18.79
CA ALA A 560 19.11 6.00 18.72
C ALA A 560 18.60 5.77 20.14
N GLU A 561 17.46 6.36 20.51
CA GLU A 561 16.85 6.16 21.83
C GLU A 561 15.51 5.44 21.66
N ALA A 562 15.31 4.30 22.32
CA ALA A 562 14.00 3.65 22.41
C ALA A 562 13.35 3.87 23.78
N LEU A 563 12.04 4.18 23.76
CA LEU A 563 11.20 4.33 24.94
C LEU A 563 10.66 2.96 25.40
N HIS A 564 10.94 2.57 26.66
CA HIS A 564 9.97 2.13 27.69
C HIS A 564 10.65 1.50 28.93
N ASN A 565 9.90 1.57 30.04
CA ASN A 565 10.23 1.39 31.46
C ASN A 565 10.78 0.01 31.88
N THR A 566 12.10 -0.07 32.05
CA THR A 566 12.94 -0.66 33.15
C THR A 566 12.63 -1.93 33.94
N VAL A 567 11.51 -2.64 33.81
CA VAL A 567 11.24 -3.77 34.74
C VAL A 567 11.18 -5.15 34.07
N SER A 568 11.09 -5.20 32.74
CA SER A 568 11.01 -6.45 31.97
C SER A 568 12.21 -6.60 31.04
N ALA A 569 12.54 -7.85 30.69
CA ALA A 569 13.56 -8.06 29.68
C ALA A 569 13.10 -7.46 28.35
N GLN A 570 13.97 -6.74 27.67
CA GLN A 570 13.71 -6.16 26.36
C GLN A 570 14.64 -6.82 25.36
N ILE A 571 14.11 -7.10 24.18
CA ILE A 571 14.92 -7.43 23.02
C ILE A 571 15.21 -6.13 22.29
N ILE A 572 16.49 -5.85 22.07
CA ILE A 572 16.94 -4.69 21.30
C ILE A 572 17.62 -5.21 20.05
N THR A 573 17.08 -4.85 18.89
CA THR A 573 17.78 -5.00 17.61
C THR A 573 18.49 -3.71 17.29
N VAL A 574 19.79 -3.75 17.04
CA VAL A 574 20.55 -2.59 16.52
C VAL A 574 21.16 -2.96 15.18
N ASN A 575 20.76 -2.25 14.12
CA ASN A 575 21.37 -2.36 12.81
C ASN A 575 22.28 -1.17 12.59
N TYR A 576 23.57 -1.43 12.37
CA TYR A 576 24.48 -0.39 11.91
C TYR A 576 24.63 -0.54 10.40
N ALA A 577 24.42 0.52 9.61
CA ALA A 577 24.60 0.50 8.16
C ALA A 577 25.30 1.77 7.67
N ALA A 578 25.71 1.82 6.41
CA ALA A 578 26.34 3.01 5.85
C ALA A 578 25.36 4.19 5.68
N ASP A 579 24.06 3.91 5.52
CA ASP A 579 22.99 4.90 5.36
C ASP A 579 21.59 4.21 5.46
N PRO A 580 20.73 4.46 6.48
CA PRO A 580 20.96 5.22 7.71
C PRO A 580 21.82 4.44 8.73
N PRO A 581 22.50 5.12 9.67
CA PRO A 581 23.59 4.55 10.46
C PRO A 581 23.14 3.64 11.61
N ILE A 582 21.95 3.86 12.18
CA ILE A 582 21.44 3.10 13.33
C ILE A 582 19.92 2.94 13.22
N ALA A 583 19.43 1.70 13.20
CA ALA A 583 18.04 1.38 13.45
C ALA A 583 17.90 0.56 14.73
N MET A 584 17.03 1.01 15.65
CA MET A 584 16.72 0.30 16.89
C MET A 584 15.29 -0.23 16.88
N ARG A 585 15.12 -1.51 17.24
CA ARG A 585 13.80 -2.10 17.51
C ARG A 585 13.72 -2.56 18.96
N GLY A 586 12.80 -1.97 19.73
CA GLY A 586 12.43 -2.39 21.08
C GLY A 586 10.93 -2.64 21.14
N GLY A 587 10.50 -3.90 21.32
CA GLY A 587 9.08 -4.25 21.25
C GLY A 587 8.49 -4.02 19.85
N ASN A 588 7.43 -3.21 19.76
CA ASN A 588 6.76 -2.86 18.50
C ASN A 588 7.22 -1.52 17.91
N THR A 589 8.23 -0.87 18.52
CA THR A 589 8.70 0.46 18.10
C THR A 589 10.00 0.34 17.32
N LEU A 590 9.99 0.78 16.06
CA LEU A 590 11.18 0.96 15.23
C LEU A 590 11.59 2.44 15.26
N ILE A 591 12.86 2.70 15.54
CA ILE A 591 13.42 4.05 15.59
C ILE A 591 14.59 4.09 14.64
N VAL A 592 14.48 4.96 13.63
CA VAL A 592 15.51 5.18 12.62
C VAL A 592 16.10 6.56 12.84
N GLN A 593 17.42 6.63 12.98
CA GLN A 593 18.13 7.92 13.05
C GLN A 593 18.42 8.44 11.64
N PRO A 594 18.52 9.77 11.45
CA PRO A 594 18.89 10.35 10.17
C PRO A 594 20.28 9.87 9.71
N PRO A 595 20.58 9.95 8.40
CA PRO A 595 21.85 9.54 7.82
C PRO A 595 23.02 10.19 8.55
N ALA A 596 24.07 9.41 8.79
CA ALA A 596 25.34 9.93 9.26
C ALA A 596 26.49 9.36 8.43
N PRO A 597 27.70 9.93 8.51
CA PRO A 597 28.82 9.49 7.69
C PRO A 597 29.08 8.00 7.91
N ALA A 598 29.25 7.25 6.82
CA ALA A 598 29.61 5.85 6.89
C ALA A 598 30.91 5.65 7.69
N GLN A 599 30.88 4.75 8.67
CA GLN A 599 32.02 4.37 9.48
C GLN A 599 32.31 2.88 9.32
N THR A 600 33.57 2.51 9.42
CA THR A 600 33.98 1.12 9.56
C THR A 600 34.04 0.73 11.02
N LEU A 601 33.50 -0.43 11.34
CA LEU A 601 33.51 -0.99 12.68
C LEU A 601 34.94 -1.37 13.09
N VAL A 602 35.29 -1.10 14.34
CA VAL A 602 36.53 -1.59 14.95
C VAL A 602 36.25 -2.94 15.60
N GLY A 603 37.04 -3.96 15.25
CA GLY A 603 37.03 -5.24 15.96
C GLY A 603 37.84 -5.10 17.23
N ASP A 604 37.21 -4.69 18.32
CA ASP A 604 37.84 -4.52 19.63
C ASP A 604 37.23 -5.50 20.66
N VAL A 605 37.76 -5.50 21.88
CA VAL A 605 37.18 -6.22 23.01
C VAL A 605 35.76 -5.72 23.29
N LEU A 606 34.87 -6.64 23.65
CA LEU A 606 33.52 -6.31 24.10
C LEU A 606 33.47 -6.37 25.63
N HIS A 607 33.14 -5.25 26.24
CA HIS A 607 32.86 -5.12 27.66
C HIS A 607 31.36 -5.36 27.89
N LEU A 608 31.04 -6.24 28.85
CA LEU A 608 29.67 -6.54 29.27
C LEU A 608 29.48 -6.14 30.72
N GLY A 609 28.46 -5.33 31.00
CA GLY A 609 28.06 -4.96 32.37
C GLY A 609 28.78 -3.76 32.98
N GLN A 610 29.82 -3.22 32.34
CA GLN A 610 30.36 -1.89 32.62
C GLN A 610 31.26 -1.46 31.46
N ARG A 611 31.61 -0.18 31.39
CA ARG A 611 32.69 0.32 30.54
C ARG A 611 34.04 -0.06 31.15
N SER A 612 35.06 -0.18 30.29
CA SER A 612 36.47 -0.28 30.70
C SER A 612 36.81 0.72 31.82
N GLY A 613 37.54 0.24 32.84
CA GLY A 613 37.92 1.05 33.99
C GLY A 613 36.81 1.26 35.04
N GLY A 614 35.70 0.54 34.98
CA GLY A 614 34.66 0.55 36.02
C GLY A 614 33.69 1.74 35.94
N VAL A 615 33.53 2.32 34.75
CA VAL A 615 32.66 3.49 34.52
C VAL A 615 31.27 3.02 34.06
N ALA A 616 30.22 3.76 34.45
CA ALA A 616 28.83 3.51 34.05
C ALA A 616 28.39 2.04 34.23
N PRO A 617 28.53 1.47 35.44
CA PRO A 617 28.32 0.04 35.63
C PRO A 617 26.83 -0.34 35.59
N LEU A 618 26.53 -1.48 34.99
CA LEU A 618 25.19 -2.07 34.90
C LEU A 618 24.70 -2.53 36.27
N THR A 619 23.55 -2.00 36.66
CA THR A 619 22.70 -2.60 37.69
C THR A 619 21.50 -3.24 37.00
N GLY A 620 21.63 -4.51 36.64
CA GLY A 620 20.69 -5.16 35.74
C GLY A 620 20.96 -6.64 35.49
N ARG A 621 20.29 -7.16 34.47
CA ARG A 621 20.27 -8.58 34.10
C ARG A 621 20.50 -8.68 32.60
N ILE A 622 21.44 -9.53 32.20
CA ILE A 622 21.62 -9.91 30.80
C ILE A 622 21.28 -11.38 30.66
N TYR A 623 20.33 -11.69 29.78
CA TYR A 623 19.87 -13.04 29.52
C TYR A 623 20.64 -13.65 28.35
N GLU A 624 20.77 -12.89 27.26
CA GLU A 624 21.36 -13.37 26.02
C GLU A 624 21.87 -12.22 25.13
N VAL A 625 22.97 -12.47 24.43
CA VAL A 625 23.60 -11.54 23.47
C VAL A 625 23.90 -12.31 22.18
N LEU A 626 23.41 -11.81 21.04
CA LEU A 626 23.77 -12.28 19.70
C LEU A 626 24.30 -11.10 18.89
N ILE A 627 25.46 -11.28 18.26
CA ILE A 627 26.03 -10.29 17.35
C ILE A 627 26.22 -10.97 16.00
N PHE A 628 25.70 -10.39 14.93
CA PHE A 628 25.89 -10.83 13.56
C PHE A 628 26.89 -9.93 12.85
N LYS A 629 27.73 -10.50 12.00
CA LYS A 629 28.76 -9.74 11.25
C LYS A 629 28.20 -8.87 10.12
N ARG A 630 26.89 -8.77 9.97
CA ARG A 630 26.22 -8.01 8.92
C ARG A 630 24.86 -7.55 9.39
N GLU A 631 24.26 -6.67 8.62
CA GLU A 631 22.84 -6.42 8.71
C GLU A 631 22.05 -7.69 8.34
N LEU A 632 21.13 -8.09 9.21
CA LEU A 632 20.16 -9.14 8.94
C LEU A 632 19.05 -8.59 8.04
N SER A 633 18.57 -9.38 7.07
CA SER A 633 17.35 -9.04 6.33
C SER A 633 16.15 -8.97 7.27
N ALA A 634 15.04 -8.36 6.87
CA ALA A 634 13.89 -8.28 7.76
C ALA A 634 13.29 -9.67 8.06
N ALA A 635 13.36 -10.63 7.12
CA ALA A 635 13.02 -12.03 7.39
C ALA A 635 13.93 -12.66 8.46
N GLU A 636 15.23 -12.42 8.38
CA GLU A 636 16.19 -12.96 9.36
C GLU A 636 16.05 -12.29 10.73
N GLN A 637 15.81 -10.98 10.76
CA GLN A 637 15.47 -10.25 11.97
C GLN A 637 14.20 -10.83 12.59
N THR A 638 13.14 -11.06 11.81
CA THR A 638 11.89 -11.68 12.27
C THR A 638 12.14 -13.09 12.82
N ALA A 639 12.94 -13.90 12.13
CA ALA A 639 13.26 -15.24 12.60
C ALA A 639 14.06 -15.23 13.91
N ALA A 640 15.04 -14.34 14.03
CA ALA A 640 15.82 -14.20 15.26
C ALA A 640 15.02 -13.60 16.42
N TYR A 641 14.16 -12.63 16.12
CA TYR A 641 13.40 -11.86 17.09
C TYR A 641 12.11 -12.57 17.48
N ASP A 642 11.18 -12.74 16.55
CA ASP A 642 9.83 -13.24 16.81
C ASP A 642 9.82 -14.75 17.02
N ASN A 643 10.54 -15.51 16.19
CA ASN A 643 10.49 -16.97 16.26
C ASN A 643 11.42 -17.55 17.34
N TYR A 644 12.52 -16.87 17.65
CA TYR A 644 13.50 -17.34 18.63
C TYR A 644 13.43 -16.61 19.97
N LEU A 645 13.87 -15.35 20.04
CA LEU A 645 14.01 -14.65 21.33
C LEU A 645 12.67 -14.44 22.03
N LYS A 646 11.62 -14.02 21.32
CA LYS A 646 10.29 -13.85 21.92
C LYS A 646 9.71 -15.14 22.46
N VAL A 647 9.77 -16.22 21.68
CA VAL A 647 9.28 -17.54 22.12
C VAL A 647 10.05 -18.03 23.33
N ARG A 648 11.39 -17.89 23.32
CA ARG A 648 12.27 -18.38 24.38
C ARG A 648 12.07 -17.65 25.71
N TYR A 649 11.87 -16.34 25.67
CA TYR A 649 11.74 -15.50 26.86
C TYR A 649 10.27 -15.15 27.19
N GLY A 650 9.30 -15.47 26.35
CA GLY A 650 7.90 -15.11 26.57
C GLY A 650 7.72 -13.59 26.68
N LEU A 651 8.15 -12.87 25.64
CA LEU A 651 8.16 -11.41 25.54
C LEU A 651 7.06 -10.83 24.67
#